data_AF-A0A851GNL4-F1
#
_entry.id   AF-A0A851GNL4-F1
#
_cell.length_a   1.000
_cell.length_b   1.000
_cell.length_c   1.000
_cell.angle_alpha   90.00
_cell.angle_beta   90.00
_cell.angle_gamma   90.00
#
_symmetry.space_group_name_H-M   'P 1'
#
loop_
_entity.id
_entity.type
_entity.pdbx_description
1 polymer ?
#
loop_
_entity_poly.entity_id
_entity_poly.type
_entity_poly.pdbx_seq_one_letter_code
_entity_poly.pdbx_strand_id
1 'polypeptide(L)'
;MQYTKKILNLLVFTLICLTNTLHATWYQFGVSKGADIITCEVRWPFWSPGTYFALWNTNPYPQGGYLYGGIATSGKGEHATAEETKNGYRHQVWSFWPSPHYKGDRTRVEALGNPFAGGTMSGEGTETGIHSGMLEFLKVKKWYKMVIRTWQDPNTPEDKGYMGWWMQDVATGEWYFVGVVSIPTVVTGMDGCASFVEKIGSAGKRSIDRRLAYQRLDGQWHSLTTIDQDLKSPSTWHIIENGTAFRFEGPVSKDFKHDAIIENKRRVFSLKHQAEEPILGKLKLTRAKAVAYDSQLLVEWAVGDGVPQLAYQIDVYSEAGAKGDLLKSIKAGTLHISMKRMDLPSAASSVKLSLYDIYDQLTTKVIPVENSSPLQVAQQAGQLQSGLQYSFYEGEWEDLPDFSKLTPVKQGHVTFIDDSIKQELATSYGFNFKGYLSVTQSGIYTFKLRSCDGSRLTIGDQIVADNDGIHTTVTHLSSVFLKKGKHSLKLDYFKGKKKVGLRDKLNLQWAGPGFDYRDVSAGDLSTDKVVNLPDIVFQTKVESGNRLKLAQKHQLNGHSFKKLEVYTGSLRLGVIDTARDELKVILPSGKQKLWTRLWFDDGRSLDSDPVEITAKDSRSESWQYITPGEQNLPLAVSSTEDSVAVTGDGHFFAYREVKGDFTFTARIDDILRRTKANGIHCGRIGLLATKDLKSIWNQQKAFGLWDTAHNGMRGVADDRDLETSRQSRFAYDHQKPWVRITKKANLWRAYTSADGKSWKKVAEKILVHDHEAFYAGIVFTTKTPAKNKTLFSGKMADISISKNVFEWAEGTSETSPSVSKGQFVGALKDPSSSALYLRTSGNGLLKSTKGSRHFTKLRTRNEVRTFAMSPAKSSLLLAGFGKGGKGGERALLRSTNGGESWLEVSQEMDFDGCGSAVLAGETISFNPHNPQHVAAGGKSTGLYLSDDSGKTWKYAGLQGENISVVSFSPQNKNLLLVGTSGNGAVPGKVYASTNQGKNFKLIAAKSDWAIHNIAYETIAEGEQYLYFTTNTGVYYCSHLNLYLHQYRIAPDESFNAICSWRSSKYGRSQILVSPQQTSENLFLGRIGFYWNVDWNRLKQNSESRPLQINSLTVAGKDGKAIYATAKNGLFISRDHGKSFTLIQLLN
;
A
#
# COMPACT_ATOMS: atom_id res chain seq x y z
N MET A 1 21.15 -24.09 6.87
CA MET A 1 20.46 -24.44 5.61
C MET A 1 19.13 -23.69 5.61
N GLN A 2 19.09 -22.53 4.97
CA GLN A 2 18.51 -22.29 3.63
C GLN A 2 16.97 -22.20 3.62
N TYR A 3 16.48 -21.07 3.08
CA TYR A 3 15.08 -20.71 2.75
C TYR A 3 14.26 -19.88 3.77
N THR A 4 14.71 -18.65 4.01
CA THR A 4 13.86 -17.50 4.40
C THR A 4 14.05 -16.37 3.38
N LYS A 5 13.19 -16.29 2.37
CA LYS A 5 13.09 -15.16 1.44
C LYS A 5 11.61 -14.88 1.11
N LYS A 6 11.27 -13.59 1.14
CA LYS A 6 10.06 -12.89 0.64
C LYS A 6 8.89 -12.76 1.64
N ILE A 7 8.69 -11.54 2.15
CA ILE A 7 7.48 -10.70 2.07
C ILE A 7 7.81 -9.38 2.79
N LEU A 8 8.13 -8.31 2.04
CA LEU A 8 8.13 -6.92 2.52
C LEU A 8 8.03 -5.94 1.35
N ASN A 9 6.81 -5.73 0.83
CA ASN A 9 6.56 -4.78 -0.25
C ASN A 9 5.22 -4.09 0.05
N LEU A 10 5.12 -2.87 0.63
CA LEU A 10 3.94 -1.99 0.50
C LEU A 10 3.98 -0.64 1.30
N LEU A 11 4.67 0.42 0.84
CA LEU A 11 4.06 1.74 0.52
C LEU A 11 5.05 2.87 0.16
N VAL A 12 6.32 2.79 0.54
CA VAL A 12 7.40 3.28 -0.35
C VAL A 12 7.49 2.35 -1.56
N PHE A 13 7.04 1.10 -1.37
CA PHE A 13 6.76 0.09 -2.37
C PHE A 13 5.62 0.31 -3.38
N THR A 14 4.96 1.47 -3.43
CA THR A 14 3.82 1.68 -4.37
C THR A 14 4.27 1.94 -5.82
N LEU A 15 5.57 2.19 -6.05
CA LEU A 15 6.22 2.08 -7.37
C LEU A 15 7.15 0.86 -7.52
N ILE A 16 7.32 0.04 -6.48
CA ILE A 16 8.42 -0.93 -6.35
C ILE A 16 7.94 -2.38 -6.57
N CYS A 17 6.69 -2.60 -6.94
CA CYS A 17 6.12 -3.96 -7.11
C CYS A 17 6.11 -4.52 -8.55
N LEU A 18 6.89 -3.96 -9.48
CA LEU A 18 6.98 -4.44 -10.86
C LEU A 18 8.44 -4.43 -11.34
N THR A 19 9.26 -5.36 -10.87
CA THR A 19 10.37 -5.95 -11.65
C THR A 19 10.90 -7.19 -10.94
N ASN A 20 11.18 -8.24 -11.70
CA ASN A 20 11.94 -9.39 -11.23
C ASN A 20 13.29 -8.96 -10.62
N THR A 21 13.61 -9.53 -9.46
CA THR A 21 14.87 -9.48 -8.69
C THR A 21 15.39 -8.11 -8.24
N LEU A 22 14.73 -7.49 -7.26
CA LEU A 22 15.39 -6.50 -6.39
C LEU A 22 16.45 -7.20 -5.52
N HIS A 23 17.72 -6.95 -5.84
CA HIS A 23 18.84 -7.26 -4.96
C HIS A 23 19.29 -5.94 -4.34
N ALA A 24 19.01 -5.72 -3.05
CA ALA A 24 19.70 -4.70 -2.28
C ALA A 24 21.18 -5.12 -2.16
N THR A 25 22.09 -4.21 -2.51
CA THR A 25 23.53 -4.48 -2.38
C THR A 25 23.97 -4.08 -0.98
N TRP A 26 24.02 -5.05 -0.07
CA TRP A 26 24.44 -4.82 1.32
C TRP A 26 25.95 -4.64 1.43
N TYR A 27 26.37 -3.62 2.17
CA TYR A 27 27.76 -3.36 2.51
C TYR A 27 27.85 -2.70 3.91
N GLN A 28 29.03 -2.78 4.53
CA GLN A 28 29.26 -2.23 5.87
C GLN A 28 30.66 -1.64 5.99
N PHE A 29 30.80 -0.64 6.87
CA PHE A 29 32.06 0.02 7.21
C PHE A 29 32.76 -0.59 8.44
N GLY A 30 32.26 -1.73 8.95
CA GLY A 30 32.78 -2.33 10.18
C GLY A 30 32.52 -1.50 11.44
N VAL A 31 31.41 -0.73 11.47
CA VAL A 31 30.99 0.01 12.68
C VAL A 31 30.80 -0.97 13.84
N SER A 32 31.48 -0.68 14.94
CA SER A 32 31.44 -1.46 16.17
C SER A 32 30.09 -1.30 16.87
N LYS A 33 29.65 -2.39 17.50
CA LYS A 33 28.51 -2.38 18.41
C LYS A 33 28.81 -1.45 19.59
N GLY A 34 27.86 -0.58 19.92
CA GLY A 34 27.98 0.43 20.97
C GLY A 34 28.48 1.79 20.51
N ALA A 35 28.84 1.96 19.23
CA ALA A 35 29.25 3.26 18.71
C ALA A 35 28.10 4.27 18.82
N ASP A 36 28.37 5.45 19.39
CA ASP A 36 27.35 6.45 19.70
C ASP A 36 27.29 7.59 18.67
N ILE A 37 28.38 7.79 17.91
CA ILE A 37 28.43 8.70 16.75
C ILE A 37 28.96 7.97 15.54
N ILE A 38 28.32 8.17 14.39
CA ILE A 38 28.87 7.81 13.08
C ILE A 38 28.84 9.06 12.20
N THR A 39 29.97 9.37 11.57
CA THR A 39 30.07 10.44 10.59
C THR A 39 30.68 9.92 9.30
N CYS A 40 30.20 10.38 8.16
CA CYS A 40 30.84 10.13 6.86
C CYS A 40 30.55 11.28 5.89
N GLU A 41 31.42 11.49 4.91
CA GLU A 41 31.12 12.37 3.78
C GLU A 41 30.58 11.56 2.61
N VAL A 42 29.53 12.08 1.99
CA VAL A 42 28.84 11.45 0.86
C VAL A 42 28.76 12.43 -0.30
N ARG A 43 29.04 11.94 -1.51
CA ARG A 43 28.87 12.69 -2.75
C ARG A 43 28.07 11.86 -3.74
N TRP A 44 27.17 12.50 -4.48
CA TRP A 44 26.48 11.89 -5.62
C TRP A 44 27.07 12.43 -6.91
N PRO A 45 27.94 11.68 -7.62
CA PRO A 45 28.54 12.13 -8.87
C PRO A 45 27.50 12.50 -9.94
N PHE A 46 26.41 11.73 -9.98
CA PHE A 46 25.21 11.97 -10.79
C PHE A 46 23.97 11.37 -10.11
N TRP A 47 22.77 11.81 -10.54
CA TRP A 47 21.51 11.37 -9.93
C TRP A 47 20.88 10.19 -10.64
N SER A 48 21.07 8.99 -10.10
CA SER A 48 20.50 7.78 -10.68
C SER A 48 18.96 7.77 -10.56
N PRO A 49 18.19 7.71 -11.67
CA PRO A 49 16.73 7.67 -11.59
C PRO A 49 16.25 6.47 -10.78
N GLY A 50 15.28 6.70 -9.88
CA GLY A 50 14.62 5.64 -9.12
C GLY A 50 15.61 4.80 -8.34
N THR A 51 16.41 5.44 -7.48
CA THR A 51 17.39 4.76 -6.62
C THR A 51 17.27 5.28 -5.20
N TYR A 52 17.39 4.40 -4.23
CA TYR A 52 17.50 4.74 -2.81
C TYR A 52 18.85 4.30 -2.28
N PHE A 53 19.58 5.25 -1.69
CA PHE A 53 20.85 5.03 -1.03
C PHE A 53 20.63 5.09 0.47
N ALA A 54 20.44 3.93 1.10
CA ALA A 54 20.36 3.82 2.54
C ALA A 54 21.75 4.03 3.14
N LEU A 55 21.90 5.11 3.91
CA LEU A 55 23.12 5.48 4.59
C LEU A 55 23.24 4.82 5.96
N TRP A 56 22.09 4.63 6.61
CA TRP A 56 21.97 4.10 7.95
C TRP A 56 21.09 2.86 7.92
N ASN A 57 21.55 1.78 8.52
CA ASN A 57 20.80 0.55 8.69
C ASN A 57 21.32 -0.13 9.96
N THR A 58 20.58 0.03 11.06
CA THR A 58 21.07 -0.30 12.41
C THR A 58 19.92 -0.51 13.40
N ASN A 59 20.26 -0.88 14.62
CA ASN A 59 19.38 -0.92 15.78
C ASN A 59 19.97 -0.01 16.88
N PRO A 60 19.15 0.64 17.72
CA PRO A 60 19.59 1.20 18.98
C PRO A 60 20.20 0.12 19.89
N TYR A 61 21.28 0.46 20.59
CA TYR A 61 21.99 -0.38 21.54
C TYR A 61 21.83 0.17 22.97
N PRO A 62 21.64 -0.65 24.02
CA PRO A 62 21.69 -2.13 24.02
C PRO A 62 20.42 -2.82 23.54
N GLN A 63 19.28 -2.14 23.58
CA GLN A 63 17.98 -2.69 23.22
C GLN A 63 17.24 -1.66 22.36
N GLY A 64 16.41 -2.13 21.42
CA GLY A 64 15.72 -1.22 20.51
C GLY A 64 14.98 -1.93 19.39
N GLY A 65 14.42 -1.13 18.49
CA GLY A 65 13.81 -1.57 17.23
C GLY A 65 14.75 -1.39 16.06
N TYR A 66 14.32 -1.84 14.90
CA TYR A 66 15.09 -1.70 13.67
C TYR A 66 14.89 -0.30 13.05
N LEU A 67 15.94 0.28 12.46
CA LEU A 67 15.82 1.52 11.70
C LEU A 67 16.66 1.51 10.43
N TYR A 68 16.23 2.31 9.46
CA TYR A 68 17.05 2.65 8.32
C TYR A 68 16.77 4.07 7.83
N GLY A 69 17.77 4.71 7.20
CA GLY A 69 17.60 6.04 6.64
C GLY A 69 18.61 6.37 5.54
N GLY A 70 18.26 7.29 4.64
CA GLY A 70 19.05 7.61 3.47
C GLY A 70 18.41 8.62 2.54
N ILE A 71 18.92 8.69 1.30
CA ILE A 71 18.48 9.63 0.26
C ILE A 71 17.93 8.86 -0.95
N ALA A 72 16.73 9.23 -1.38
CA ALA A 72 16.06 8.71 -2.56
C ALA A 72 16.04 9.75 -3.69
N THR A 73 16.25 9.28 -4.92
CA THR A 73 16.55 10.14 -6.07
C THR A 73 15.67 9.83 -7.28
N SER A 74 15.31 10.87 -8.03
CA SER A 74 14.69 10.79 -9.35
C SER A 74 15.28 11.87 -10.29
N GLY A 75 15.48 11.55 -11.58
CA GLY A 75 16.10 12.46 -12.54
C GLY A 75 16.78 11.76 -13.72
N LYS A 76 17.41 12.52 -14.63
CA LYS A 76 18.02 12.02 -15.88
C LYS A 76 19.46 11.48 -15.76
N GLY A 77 20.01 11.30 -14.55
CA GLY A 77 21.35 10.72 -14.41
C GLY A 77 22.49 11.68 -14.76
N GLU A 78 23.55 11.11 -15.31
CA GLU A 78 24.78 11.82 -15.70
C GLU A 78 24.60 12.76 -16.91
N HIS A 79 23.49 12.62 -17.63
CA HIS A 79 23.13 13.47 -18.78
C HIS A 79 22.22 14.65 -18.41
N ALA A 80 21.92 14.86 -17.12
CA ALA A 80 21.09 15.98 -16.70
C ALA A 80 21.81 17.32 -16.91
N THR A 81 21.13 18.27 -17.55
CA THR A 81 21.57 19.67 -17.61
C THR A 81 21.61 20.31 -16.22
N ALA A 82 22.18 21.52 -16.08
CA ALA A 82 22.18 22.27 -14.82
C ALA A 82 20.75 22.56 -14.33
N GLU A 83 19.85 22.89 -15.25
CA GLU A 83 18.43 23.14 -14.95
C GLU A 83 17.70 21.86 -14.56
N GLU A 84 17.92 20.75 -15.26
CA GLU A 84 17.37 19.44 -14.87
C GLU A 84 17.94 18.93 -13.54
N THR A 85 19.20 19.26 -13.23
CA THR A 85 19.81 18.98 -11.93
C THR A 85 19.16 19.80 -10.83
N LYS A 86 18.85 21.07 -11.08
CA LYS A 86 18.08 21.92 -10.16
C LYS A 86 16.70 21.31 -9.90
N ASN A 87 16.02 20.89 -10.96
CA ASN A 87 14.64 20.36 -10.94
C ASN A 87 14.52 18.87 -10.54
N GLY A 88 15.63 18.14 -10.43
CA GLY A 88 15.63 16.72 -10.04
C GLY A 88 15.10 16.51 -8.62
N TYR A 89 14.13 15.62 -8.46
CA TYR A 89 13.48 15.41 -7.16
C TYR A 89 14.31 14.47 -6.27
N ARG A 90 14.74 15.00 -5.12
CA ARG A 90 15.56 14.36 -4.09
C ARG A 90 14.82 14.43 -2.77
N HIS A 91 14.70 13.32 -2.06
CA HIS A 91 14.11 13.34 -0.74
C HIS A 91 14.84 12.42 0.22
N GLN A 92 14.84 12.80 1.49
CA GLN A 92 15.35 12.02 2.60
C GLN A 92 14.24 11.12 3.16
N VAL A 93 14.63 9.94 3.63
CA VAL A 93 13.78 8.95 4.30
C VAL A 93 14.52 8.46 5.54
N TRP A 94 13.85 8.41 6.68
CA TRP A 94 14.35 7.80 7.92
C TRP A 94 13.20 7.17 8.68
N SER A 95 13.29 5.87 8.93
CA SER A 95 12.16 5.05 9.37
C SER A 95 12.53 4.21 10.58
N PHE A 96 11.59 4.07 11.51
CA PHE A 96 11.72 3.33 12.76
C PHE A 96 10.65 2.25 12.87
N TRP A 97 11.06 1.06 13.29
CA TRP A 97 10.21 -0.11 13.43
C TRP A 97 9.90 -0.40 14.91
N PRO A 98 8.73 -0.98 15.21
CA PRO A 98 8.35 -1.32 16.57
C PRO A 98 9.28 -2.38 17.16
N SER A 99 9.38 -2.39 18.49
CA SER A 99 10.18 -3.34 19.24
C SER A 99 9.44 -3.84 20.48
N PRO A 100 9.56 -5.13 20.85
CA PRO A 100 9.07 -5.62 22.14
C PRO A 100 9.66 -4.87 23.33
N HIS A 101 10.88 -4.32 23.19
CA HIS A 101 11.57 -3.56 24.24
C HIS A 101 10.90 -2.23 24.57
N TYR A 102 10.00 -1.74 23.71
CA TYR A 102 9.27 -0.49 23.90
C TYR A 102 8.10 -0.62 24.89
N LYS A 103 7.79 -1.84 25.37
CA LYS A 103 6.75 -2.12 26.38
C LYS A 103 5.37 -1.49 26.05
N GLY A 104 5.05 -1.38 24.76
CA GLY A 104 3.78 -0.81 24.28
C GLY A 104 3.78 0.71 24.04
N ASP A 105 4.85 1.43 24.41
CA ASP A 105 5.09 2.79 23.93
C ASP A 105 5.73 2.77 22.54
N ARG A 106 6.00 3.95 21.97
CA ARG A 106 6.42 4.13 20.58
C ARG A 106 7.46 5.22 20.46
N THR A 107 8.30 5.10 19.45
CA THR A 107 9.22 6.16 19.04
C THR A 107 8.45 7.45 18.71
N ARG A 108 9.06 8.62 18.96
CA ARG A 108 8.41 9.92 18.73
C ARG A 108 9.37 10.91 18.09
N VAL A 109 8.85 11.72 17.18
CA VAL A 109 9.63 12.84 16.63
C VAL A 109 9.61 13.99 17.63
N GLU A 110 10.75 14.28 18.22
CA GLU A 110 10.93 15.33 19.24
C GLU A 110 11.24 16.69 18.59
N ALA A 111 11.99 16.68 17.48
CA ALA A 111 12.38 17.88 16.76
C ALA A 111 12.63 17.60 15.27
N LEU A 112 12.44 18.63 14.44
CA LEU A 112 12.58 18.60 12.98
C LEU A 112 13.24 19.89 12.51
N GLY A 113 14.10 19.82 11.50
CA GLY A 113 14.56 21.01 10.79
C GLY A 113 13.80 21.24 9.49
N ASN A 114 14.09 22.36 8.83
CA ASN A 114 13.52 22.72 7.53
C ASN A 114 14.38 22.12 6.39
N PRO A 115 13.81 21.43 5.37
CA PRO A 115 12.40 21.19 5.03
C PRO A 115 11.90 19.78 5.40
N PHE A 116 12.34 19.24 6.53
CA PHE A 116 11.99 17.88 6.97
C PHE A 116 10.65 17.86 7.71
N ALA A 117 10.01 16.69 7.73
CA ALA A 117 8.71 16.47 8.31
C ALA A 117 8.63 15.07 8.95
N GLY A 118 8.00 14.98 10.12
CA GLY A 118 7.88 13.75 10.90
C GLY A 118 6.45 13.23 10.97
N GLY A 119 6.27 11.91 11.09
CA GLY A 119 4.96 11.31 11.30
C GLY A 119 4.96 9.79 11.32
N THR A 120 3.78 9.21 11.54
CA THR A 120 3.52 7.78 11.36
C THR A 120 3.59 7.42 9.89
N MET A 121 4.52 6.53 9.55
CA MET A 121 4.63 5.94 8.23
C MET A 121 3.78 4.68 8.17
N SER A 122 2.56 4.80 7.66
CA SER A 122 1.70 3.63 7.39
C SER A 122 2.20 2.91 6.15
N GLY A 123 3.12 1.96 6.33
CA GLY A 123 3.71 1.14 5.29
C GLY A 123 4.85 0.28 5.83
N GLU A 124 4.95 -0.97 5.39
CA GLU A 124 5.99 -1.97 5.78
C GLU A 124 5.97 -2.43 7.25
N GLY A 125 5.42 -1.66 8.19
CA GLY A 125 5.38 -1.98 9.62
C GLY A 125 6.12 -0.96 10.48
N THR A 126 6.53 0.18 9.91
CA THR A 126 7.16 1.30 10.62
C THR A 126 6.14 2.03 11.50
N GLU A 127 6.55 2.44 12.69
CA GLU A 127 5.70 3.21 13.61
C GLU A 127 5.95 4.72 13.54
N THR A 128 7.17 5.14 13.16
CA THR A 128 7.59 6.55 13.10
C THR A 128 8.59 6.75 11.96
N GLY A 129 8.56 7.91 11.32
CA GLY A 129 9.58 8.30 10.35
C GLY A 129 9.72 9.81 10.17
N ILE A 130 10.84 10.20 9.58
CA ILE A 130 11.17 11.56 9.15
C ILE A 130 11.50 11.52 7.66
N HIS A 131 10.87 12.42 6.91
CA HIS A 131 11.00 12.55 5.46
C HIS A 131 11.23 13.99 5.07
N SER A 132 11.68 14.21 3.85
CA SER A 132 11.66 15.54 3.26
C SER A 132 10.77 15.59 2.01
N GLY A 133 10.38 16.81 1.64
CA GLY A 133 10.06 17.11 0.24
C GLY A 133 11.33 17.15 -0.62
N MET A 134 11.31 17.95 -1.67
CA MET A 134 12.47 18.17 -2.52
C MET A 134 13.59 18.88 -1.75
N LEU A 135 14.78 18.25 -1.67
CA LEU A 135 15.97 18.84 -1.08
C LEU A 135 16.72 19.67 -2.11
N GLU A 136 16.49 20.99 -2.10
CA GLU A 136 17.12 21.91 -3.05
C GLU A 136 18.61 22.13 -2.79
N PHE A 137 19.04 22.07 -1.52
CA PHE A 137 20.43 22.28 -1.14
C PHE A 137 21.36 21.13 -1.56
N LEU A 138 20.83 19.92 -1.78
CA LEU A 138 21.60 18.77 -2.27
C LEU A 138 21.89 18.89 -3.77
N LYS A 139 23.17 19.00 -4.13
CA LYS A 139 23.68 19.14 -5.50
C LYS A 139 24.59 17.96 -5.86
N VAL A 140 24.65 17.61 -7.15
CA VAL A 140 25.62 16.61 -7.64
C VAL A 140 27.04 17.10 -7.44
N LYS A 141 27.99 16.16 -7.36
CA LYS A 141 29.44 16.40 -7.29
C LYS A 141 29.92 17.20 -6.07
N LYS A 142 29.03 17.59 -5.16
CA LYS A 142 29.37 18.17 -3.86
C LYS A 142 29.44 17.10 -2.77
N TRP A 143 30.32 17.33 -1.80
CA TRP A 143 30.43 16.53 -0.60
C TRP A 143 29.49 17.05 0.48
N TYR A 144 28.80 16.13 1.14
CA TYR A 144 27.95 16.41 2.28
C TYR A 144 28.38 15.55 3.46
N LYS A 145 28.70 16.18 4.58
CA LYS A 145 28.98 15.47 5.83
C LYS A 145 27.65 15.01 6.42
N MET A 146 27.56 13.75 6.77
CA MET A 146 26.39 13.09 7.32
C MET A 146 26.73 12.60 8.72
N VAL A 147 25.98 13.04 9.73
CA VAL A 147 26.22 12.67 11.13
C VAL A 147 24.95 12.04 11.70
N ILE A 148 25.06 10.82 12.23
CA ILE A 148 24.03 10.20 13.06
C ILE A 148 24.61 9.98 14.46
N ARG A 149 23.82 10.30 15.48
CA ARG A 149 24.24 10.18 16.88
C ARG A 149 23.12 9.66 17.76
N THR A 150 23.47 8.88 18.77
CA THR A 150 22.63 8.51 19.89
C THR A 150 23.09 9.15 21.20
N TRP A 151 22.16 9.37 22.12
CA TRP A 151 22.45 9.76 23.49
C TRP A 151 21.30 9.39 24.42
N GLN A 152 21.59 9.37 25.71
CA GLN A 152 20.62 9.09 26.76
C GLN A 152 20.05 10.42 27.32
N ASP A 153 18.80 10.42 27.79
CA ASP A 153 18.27 11.55 28.55
C ASP A 153 19.12 11.80 29.80
N PRO A 154 19.71 13.00 29.98
CA PRO A 154 20.54 13.27 31.16
C PRO A 154 19.73 13.36 32.46
N ASN A 155 18.41 13.56 32.40
CA ASN A 155 17.55 13.70 33.59
C ASN A 155 16.77 12.43 33.92
N THR A 156 16.57 11.55 32.94
CA THR A 156 15.84 10.27 33.09
C THR A 156 16.55 9.15 32.32
N PRO A 157 17.80 8.82 32.69
CA PRO A 157 18.64 7.93 31.90
C PRO A 157 18.17 6.48 31.82
N GLU A 158 17.21 6.08 32.65
CA GLU A 158 16.56 4.77 32.66
C GLU A 158 15.33 4.69 31.74
N ASP A 159 14.73 5.83 31.38
CA ASP A 159 13.40 5.85 30.76
C ASP A 159 13.46 5.92 29.23
N LYS A 160 14.39 6.73 28.68
CA LYS A 160 14.29 7.15 27.28
C LYS A 160 15.61 7.60 26.64
N GLY A 161 15.96 6.97 25.54
CA GLY A 161 17.09 7.35 24.69
C GLY A 161 16.67 8.19 23.48
N TYR A 162 17.66 8.73 22.77
CA TYR A 162 17.44 9.58 21.61
C TYR A 162 18.40 9.24 20.47
N MET A 163 17.96 9.56 19.26
CA MET A 163 18.79 9.51 18.06
C MET A 163 18.53 10.74 17.19
N GLY A 164 19.58 11.32 16.62
CA GLY A 164 19.50 12.50 15.77
C GLY A 164 20.33 12.36 14.50
N TRP A 165 19.93 13.10 13.45
CA TRP A 165 20.62 13.15 12.16
C TRP A 165 20.83 14.60 11.71
N TRP A 166 22.07 14.93 11.34
CA TRP A 166 22.49 16.21 10.75
C TRP A 166 23.25 16.02 9.44
N MET A 167 23.19 17.05 8.59
CA MET A 167 23.88 17.13 7.32
C MET A 167 24.64 18.45 7.23
N GLN A 168 25.80 18.49 6.61
CA GLN A 168 26.54 19.73 6.34
C GLN A 168 26.93 19.80 4.87
N ASP A 169 26.70 20.93 4.19
CA ASP A 169 27.39 21.20 2.91
C ASP A 169 28.85 21.52 3.24
N VAL A 170 29.76 20.64 2.85
CA VAL A 170 31.19 20.73 3.19
C VAL A 170 31.82 21.99 2.59
N ALA A 171 31.32 22.46 1.44
CA ALA A 171 31.89 23.62 0.76
C ALA A 171 31.50 24.95 1.42
N THR A 172 30.30 25.03 2.00
CA THR A 172 29.79 26.26 2.63
C THR A 172 29.91 26.26 4.14
N GLY A 173 30.02 25.08 4.76
CA GLY A 173 29.97 24.89 6.21
C GLY A 173 28.54 24.89 6.79
N GLU A 174 27.52 25.11 5.96
CA GLU A 174 26.12 25.23 6.38
C GLU A 174 25.57 23.88 6.87
N TRP A 175 24.94 23.90 8.05
CA TRP A 175 24.32 22.73 8.67
C TRP A 175 22.82 22.67 8.42
N TYR A 176 22.32 21.48 8.07
CA TYR A 176 20.92 21.14 7.94
C TYR A 176 20.57 20.07 8.98
N PHE A 177 19.61 20.38 9.85
CA PHE A 177 19.11 19.48 10.88
C PHE A 177 17.97 18.62 10.32
N VAL A 178 18.11 17.30 10.31
CA VAL A 178 17.06 16.39 9.81
C VAL A 178 15.97 16.22 10.88
N GLY A 179 16.36 15.78 12.06
CA GLY A 179 15.47 15.68 13.21
C GLY A 179 16.04 14.86 14.36
N VAL A 180 15.29 14.82 15.46
CA VAL A 180 15.55 13.98 16.63
C VAL A 180 14.35 13.08 16.87
N VAL A 181 14.64 11.79 17.10
CA VAL A 181 13.67 10.78 17.47
C VAL A 181 13.98 10.26 18.86
N SER A 182 12.93 10.26 19.67
CA SER A 182 12.80 9.66 20.98
C SER A 182 12.62 8.16 20.85
N ILE A 183 13.37 7.37 21.62
CA ILE A 183 13.29 5.92 21.64
C ILE A 183 12.89 5.50 23.07
N PRO A 184 11.78 4.77 23.26
CA PRO A 184 11.22 4.47 24.59
C PRO A 184 11.94 3.30 25.28
N THR A 185 13.28 3.38 25.31
CA THR A 185 14.18 2.47 26.00
C THR A 185 15.55 3.14 26.12
N VAL A 186 16.45 2.57 26.91
CA VAL A 186 17.82 3.05 27.08
C VAL A 186 18.60 2.92 25.77
N VAL A 187 19.25 3.99 25.33
CA VAL A 187 20.08 4.02 24.12
C VAL A 187 21.43 4.67 24.43
N THR A 188 22.48 3.86 24.41
CA THR A 188 23.87 4.30 24.61
C THR A 188 24.69 4.28 23.32
N GLY A 189 24.20 3.61 22.28
CA GLY A 189 24.90 3.49 21.00
C GLY A 189 24.04 2.88 19.89
N MET A 190 24.71 2.42 18.85
CA MET A 190 24.15 1.66 17.71
C MET A 190 24.73 0.24 17.66
N ASP A 191 23.92 -0.73 17.24
CA ASP A 191 24.33 -2.14 17.07
C ASP A 191 25.02 -2.35 15.72
N GLY A 192 26.11 -1.62 15.48
CA GLY A 192 26.77 -1.53 14.18
C GLY A 192 26.02 -0.63 13.20
N CYS A 193 26.43 -0.60 11.93
CA CYS A 193 25.72 0.15 10.90
C CYS A 193 26.05 -0.37 9.50
N ALA A 194 25.05 -0.95 8.84
CA ALA A 194 25.13 -1.33 7.45
C ALA A 194 24.61 -0.20 6.54
N SER A 195 24.81 -0.37 5.25
CA SER A 195 24.23 0.46 4.20
C SER A 195 23.82 -0.42 3.03
N PHE A 196 22.91 0.07 2.21
CA PHE A 196 22.50 -0.63 0.99
C PHE A 196 22.03 0.33 -0.09
N VAL A 197 22.06 -0.15 -1.33
CA VAL A 197 21.47 0.56 -2.48
C VAL A 197 20.31 -0.26 -3.00
N GLU A 198 19.15 0.39 -3.13
CA GLU A 198 17.92 -0.21 -3.63
C GLU A 198 17.49 0.46 -4.95
N LYS A 199 17.01 -0.38 -5.87
CA LYS A 199 16.50 0.05 -7.17
C LYS A 199 14.98 0.24 -7.08
N ILE A 200 14.52 1.46 -7.27
CA ILE A 200 13.09 1.84 -7.22
C ILE A 200 12.49 1.97 -8.65
N GLY A 201 13.33 2.04 -9.70
CA GLY A 201 12.93 2.21 -11.12
C GLY A 201 13.65 1.29 -12.13
N SER A 202 13.67 1.64 -13.43
CA SER A 202 14.22 0.80 -14.53
C SER A 202 15.75 0.64 -14.53
N ALA A 203 16.28 -0.15 -15.48
CA ALA A 203 17.73 -0.37 -15.66
C ALA A 203 18.48 0.96 -15.94
N GLY A 204 19.63 1.15 -15.31
CA GLY A 204 20.44 2.38 -15.40
C GLY A 204 21.61 2.36 -14.42
N LYS A 205 22.67 3.13 -14.73
CA LYS A 205 23.89 3.30 -13.92
C LYS A 205 23.55 3.92 -12.57
N ARG A 206 24.20 3.45 -11.50
CA ARG A 206 24.07 3.95 -10.13
C ARG A 206 25.42 4.28 -9.55
N SER A 207 25.55 5.42 -8.86
CA SER A 207 26.78 5.75 -8.15
C SER A 207 26.58 6.56 -6.88
N ILE A 208 27.40 6.27 -5.88
CA ILE A 208 27.55 7.09 -4.67
C ILE A 208 29.01 7.00 -4.21
N ASP A 209 29.56 8.15 -3.82
CA ASP A 209 30.93 8.26 -3.32
C ASP A 209 30.88 8.46 -1.81
N ARG A 210 31.84 7.88 -1.10
CA ARG A 210 32.00 8.01 0.35
C ARG A 210 33.46 8.20 0.74
N ARG A 211 33.73 9.01 1.76
CA ARG A 211 35.05 9.19 2.37
C ARG A 211 34.93 9.68 3.81
N LEU A 212 36.05 9.78 4.52
CA LEU A 212 36.14 10.39 5.84
C LEU A 212 35.09 9.81 6.79
N ALA A 213 35.01 8.49 6.83
CA ALA A 213 34.07 7.76 7.67
C ALA A 213 34.72 7.47 9.03
N TYR A 214 34.02 7.81 10.12
CA TYR A 214 34.49 7.63 11.49
C TYR A 214 33.36 7.14 12.37
N GLN A 215 33.72 6.40 13.42
CA GLN A 215 32.84 6.10 14.54
C GLN A 215 33.42 6.66 15.84
N ARG A 216 32.55 6.94 16.81
CA ARG A 216 32.95 7.15 18.20
C ARG A 216 32.45 5.98 19.04
N LEU A 217 33.36 5.31 19.73
CA LEU A 217 33.09 4.17 20.60
C LEU A 217 33.71 4.46 21.96
N ASP A 218 32.93 4.33 23.03
CA ASP A 218 33.39 4.60 24.41
C ASP A 218 34.08 5.98 24.55
N GLY A 219 33.58 6.97 23.83
CA GLY A 219 34.12 8.34 23.82
C GLY A 219 35.37 8.57 22.95
N GLN A 220 35.92 7.53 22.31
CA GLN A 220 37.12 7.61 21.46
C GLN A 220 36.77 7.53 19.98
N TRP A 221 37.46 8.30 19.14
CA TRP A 221 37.26 8.29 17.69
C TRP A 221 38.07 7.18 17.03
N HIS A 222 37.46 6.52 16.05
CA HIS A 222 38.10 5.50 15.23
C HIS A 222 37.80 5.70 13.75
N SER A 223 38.82 5.58 12.91
CA SER A 223 38.71 5.64 11.47
C SER A 223 38.06 4.39 10.89
N LEU A 224 37.14 4.56 9.94
CA LEU A 224 36.51 3.48 9.19
C LEU A 224 37.04 3.47 7.76
N THR A 225 38.08 2.67 7.52
CA THR A 225 38.82 2.67 6.25
C THR A 225 38.50 1.47 5.36
N THR A 226 37.61 0.57 5.79
CA THR A 226 37.26 -0.64 5.06
C THR A 226 35.79 -0.68 4.68
N ILE A 227 35.49 -1.23 3.49
CA ILE A 227 34.14 -1.61 3.09
C ILE A 227 34.18 -3.08 2.68
N ASP A 228 33.25 -3.88 3.21
CA ASP A 228 33.05 -5.24 2.72
C ASP A 228 31.72 -5.40 1.93
N GLN A 229 31.73 -6.30 0.94
CA GLN A 229 30.60 -6.55 0.05
C GLN A 229 30.48 -8.03 -0.35
N ASP A 230 29.26 -8.54 -0.53
CA ASP A 230 29.01 -9.89 -1.06
C ASP A 230 29.53 -10.06 -2.50
N LEU A 231 30.24 -11.17 -2.75
CA LEU A 231 30.79 -11.57 -4.05
C LEU A 231 29.76 -11.64 -5.19
N LYS A 232 28.49 -11.92 -4.89
CA LYS A 232 27.43 -12.15 -5.90
C LYS A 232 26.75 -10.86 -6.37
N SER A 233 27.17 -9.70 -5.87
CA SER A 233 26.57 -8.41 -6.21
C SER A 233 26.90 -7.98 -7.65
N PRO A 234 25.91 -7.62 -8.50
CA PRO A 234 26.15 -7.10 -9.85
C PRO A 234 26.64 -5.63 -9.87
N SER A 235 26.72 -4.99 -8.69
CA SER A 235 27.31 -3.66 -8.47
C SER A 235 28.48 -3.79 -7.51
N THR A 236 29.51 -2.97 -7.64
CA THR A 236 30.75 -3.10 -6.85
C THR A 236 31.19 -1.76 -6.26
N TRP A 237 31.91 -1.82 -5.16
CA TRP A 237 32.77 -0.73 -4.72
C TRP A 237 34.09 -0.74 -5.51
N HIS A 238 34.78 0.40 -5.51
CA HIS A 238 36.18 0.56 -5.84
C HIS A 238 36.72 1.87 -5.23
N ILE A 239 38.03 2.04 -5.25
CA ILE A 239 38.79 3.14 -4.68
C ILE A 239 39.03 4.18 -5.77
N ILE A 240 38.75 5.44 -5.43
CA ILE A 240 38.95 6.61 -6.29
C ILE A 240 39.83 7.63 -5.57
N GLU A 241 40.16 8.74 -6.26
CA GLU A 241 40.90 9.87 -5.69
C GLU A 241 42.22 9.45 -5.03
N ASN A 242 42.99 8.59 -5.70
CA ASN A 242 44.29 8.10 -5.20
C ASN A 242 44.23 7.44 -3.81
N GLY A 243 43.13 6.78 -3.44
CA GLY A 243 43.07 6.05 -2.18
C GLY A 243 42.38 6.76 -1.02
N THR A 244 41.76 7.93 -1.27
CA THR A 244 41.09 8.72 -0.22
C THR A 244 39.57 8.59 -0.22
N ALA A 245 38.98 7.98 -1.24
CA ALA A 245 37.52 7.86 -1.34
C ALA A 245 37.11 6.53 -1.97
N PHE A 246 35.94 6.06 -1.57
CA PHE A 246 35.26 4.92 -2.14
C PHE A 246 34.20 5.39 -3.13
N ARG A 247 34.00 4.62 -4.19
CA ARG A 247 32.85 4.74 -5.09
C ARG A 247 32.15 3.41 -5.26
N PHE A 248 30.84 3.43 -5.05
CA PHE A 248 29.96 2.36 -5.49
C PHE A 248 29.50 2.63 -6.92
N GLU A 249 29.57 1.64 -7.81
CA GLU A 249 29.00 1.71 -9.17
C GLU A 249 28.28 0.42 -9.57
N GLY A 250 27.18 0.55 -10.32
CA GLY A 250 26.50 -0.60 -10.91
C GLY A 250 25.42 -0.29 -11.95
N PRO A 251 25.20 -1.16 -12.95
CA PRO A 251 25.96 -2.40 -13.21
C PRO A 251 27.36 -2.10 -13.77
N VAL A 252 28.37 -2.89 -13.37
CA VAL A 252 29.71 -2.87 -13.97
C VAL A 252 29.85 -3.98 -15.02
N SER A 253 30.80 -3.84 -15.96
CA SER A 253 31.07 -4.89 -16.96
C SER A 253 31.62 -6.15 -16.29
N LYS A 254 31.50 -7.31 -16.97
CA LYS A 254 32.06 -8.58 -16.47
C LYS A 254 33.59 -8.54 -16.31
N ASP A 255 34.26 -7.69 -17.09
CA ASP A 255 35.72 -7.55 -17.10
C ASP A 255 36.22 -6.47 -16.13
N PHE A 256 35.34 -5.91 -15.29
CA PHE A 256 35.73 -4.91 -14.31
C PHE A 256 36.75 -5.50 -13.32
N LYS A 257 37.93 -4.87 -13.23
CA LYS A 257 38.97 -5.28 -12.28
C LYS A 257 38.66 -4.70 -10.91
N HIS A 258 38.42 -5.59 -9.95
CA HIS A 258 38.23 -5.19 -8.56
C HIS A 258 39.57 -4.90 -7.90
N ASP A 259 39.64 -3.79 -7.19
CA ASP A 259 40.70 -3.39 -6.26
C ASP A 259 40.40 -3.84 -4.82
N ALA A 260 39.63 -4.92 -4.69
CA ALA A 260 39.33 -5.60 -3.44
C ALA A 260 40.21 -6.83 -3.24
N ILE A 261 40.48 -7.13 -1.97
CA ILE A 261 40.93 -8.45 -1.54
C ILE A 261 39.70 -9.34 -1.24
N ILE A 262 39.84 -10.66 -1.44
CA ILE A 262 38.77 -11.61 -1.11
C ILE A 262 39.07 -12.25 0.24
N GLU A 263 38.22 -11.96 1.22
CA GLU A 263 38.32 -12.51 2.57
C GLU A 263 36.94 -13.03 3.00
N ASN A 264 36.89 -14.23 3.58
CA ASN A 264 35.65 -14.85 4.06
C ASN A 264 34.49 -14.84 3.04
N LYS A 265 34.81 -15.04 1.75
CA LYS A 265 33.87 -14.99 0.61
C LYS A 265 33.18 -13.61 0.44
N ARG A 266 33.85 -12.54 0.86
CA ARG A 266 33.45 -11.14 0.64
C ARG A 266 34.57 -10.38 -0.08
N ARG A 267 34.21 -9.35 -0.84
CA ARG A 267 35.14 -8.35 -1.38
C ARG A 267 35.40 -7.31 -0.30
N VAL A 268 36.64 -7.09 0.07
CA VAL A 268 37.07 -6.09 1.05
C VAL A 268 37.88 -5.01 0.34
N PHE A 269 37.44 -3.77 0.46
CA PHE A 269 38.07 -2.58 -0.11
C PHE A 269 38.64 -1.74 1.03
N SER A 270 39.86 -1.22 0.88
CA SER A 270 40.55 -0.48 1.95
C SER A 270 41.16 0.82 1.45
N LEU A 271 40.84 1.94 2.09
CA LEU A 271 41.52 3.22 1.86
C LEU A 271 42.92 3.20 2.48
N LYS A 272 43.85 3.90 1.84
CA LYS A 272 45.26 3.98 2.27
C LYS A 272 45.60 5.29 2.98
N HIS A 273 44.77 6.32 2.84
CA HIS A 273 45.14 7.70 3.17
C HIS A 273 44.03 8.48 3.91
N GLN A 274 43.41 7.86 4.92
CA GLN A 274 42.46 8.54 5.82
C GLN A 274 43.11 8.77 7.19
N ALA A 275 42.87 9.93 7.81
CA ALA A 275 43.34 10.22 9.17
C ALA A 275 42.66 9.30 10.21
N GLU A 276 43.31 9.07 11.35
CA GLU A 276 42.75 8.26 12.44
C GLU A 276 41.54 8.92 13.11
N GLU A 277 41.57 10.25 13.24
CA GLU A 277 40.51 11.05 13.88
C GLU A 277 39.88 12.05 12.90
N PRO A 278 38.61 12.42 13.10
CA PRO A 278 37.94 13.43 12.30
C PRO A 278 38.36 14.85 12.70
N ILE A 279 38.41 15.76 11.71
CA ILE A 279 38.49 17.20 11.99
C ILE A 279 37.09 17.71 12.34
N LEU A 280 36.93 18.17 13.58
CA LEU A 280 35.68 18.68 14.12
C LEU A 280 35.67 20.22 14.15
N GLY A 281 34.57 20.83 13.70
CA GLY A 281 34.33 22.26 13.91
C GLY A 281 34.00 22.58 15.37
N LYS A 282 33.61 23.83 15.65
CA LYS A 282 33.12 24.25 16.98
C LYS A 282 31.76 24.93 16.88
N LEU A 283 30.99 24.86 17.96
CA LEU A 283 29.77 25.65 18.15
C LEU A 283 30.12 27.15 18.28
N LYS A 284 29.30 28.01 17.65
CA LYS A 284 29.45 29.47 17.71
C LYS A 284 28.29 30.11 18.47
N LEU A 285 28.50 30.55 19.71
CA LEU A 285 27.50 31.28 20.50
C LEU A 285 27.49 32.75 20.05
N THR A 286 26.41 33.21 19.43
CA THR A 286 26.29 34.58 18.89
C THR A 286 25.60 35.55 19.85
N ARG A 287 24.69 35.04 20.70
CA ARG A 287 23.97 35.85 21.70
C ARG A 287 23.68 35.01 22.94
N ALA A 288 23.71 35.62 24.12
CA ALA A 288 23.19 35.05 25.35
C ALA A 288 22.71 36.16 26.29
N LYS A 289 21.54 35.99 26.92
CA LYS A 289 20.91 36.95 27.82
C LYS A 289 20.22 36.23 28.99
N ALA A 290 20.26 36.83 30.18
CA ALA A 290 19.51 36.36 31.34
C ALA A 290 18.71 37.52 31.94
N VAL A 291 17.40 37.34 32.13
CA VAL A 291 16.48 38.36 32.63
C VAL A 291 15.63 37.80 33.76
N ALA A 292 15.55 38.50 34.89
CA ALA A 292 14.75 38.11 36.03
C ALA A 292 13.55 39.03 36.28
N TYR A 293 12.47 38.43 36.79
CA TYR A 293 11.33 39.12 37.39
C TYR A 293 11.06 38.44 38.73
N ASP A 294 11.33 39.16 39.84
CA ASP A 294 11.25 38.59 41.19
C ASP A 294 12.09 37.29 41.29
N SER A 295 11.52 36.19 41.78
CA SER A 295 12.15 34.87 41.85
C SER A 295 12.07 34.06 40.55
N GLN A 296 11.79 34.69 39.41
CA GLN A 296 11.66 34.02 38.11
C GLN A 296 12.80 34.44 37.19
N LEU A 297 13.37 33.49 36.45
CA LEU A 297 14.49 33.74 35.55
C LEU A 297 14.19 33.20 34.14
N LEU A 298 14.51 34.00 33.14
CA LEU A 298 14.54 33.65 31.73
C LEU A 298 15.98 33.71 31.23
N VAL A 299 16.47 32.62 30.63
CA VAL A 299 17.77 32.57 29.95
C VAL A 299 17.54 32.29 28.48
N GLU A 300 18.07 33.13 27.60
CA GLU A 300 17.97 33.03 26.15
C GLU A 300 19.35 33.03 25.52
N TRP A 301 19.53 32.28 24.44
CA TRP A 301 20.78 32.25 23.68
C TRP A 301 20.55 31.97 22.19
N ALA A 302 21.55 32.21 21.36
CA ALA A 302 21.50 31.93 19.93
C ALA A 302 22.83 31.33 19.46
N VAL A 303 22.75 30.30 18.63
CA VAL A 303 23.90 29.64 18.01
C VAL A 303 23.94 30.01 16.53
N GLY A 304 25.11 30.41 16.04
CA GLY A 304 25.35 30.80 14.64
C GLY A 304 25.61 29.60 13.72
N ASP A 305 26.32 29.86 12.62
CA ASP A 305 26.70 28.90 11.56
C ASP A 305 27.78 27.87 11.94
N GLY A 306 27.99 27.63 13.25
CA GLY A 306 28.94 26.65 13.77
C GLY A 306 28.38 25.24 13.84
N VAL A 307 29.07 24.36 14.56
CA VAL A 307 28.56 23.00 14.86
C VAL A 307 27.25 23.11 15.67
N PRO A 308 26.20 22.32 15.35
CA PRO A 308 24.93 22.37 16.06
C PRO A 308 25.06 22.03 17.56
N GLN A 309 24.31 22.73 18.40
CA GLN A 309 24.17 22.47 19.84
C GLN A 309 23.38 21.19 20.10
N LEU A 310 23.95 20.20 20.79
CA LEU A 310 23.21 19.04 21.27
C LEU A 310 22.47 19.27 22.59
N ALA A 311 23.17 19.82 23.57
CA ALA A 311 22.71 19.91 24.95
C ALA A 311 23.12 21.23 25.59
N TYR A 312 22.49 21.55 26.72
CA TYR A 312 22.85 22.70 27.53
C TYR A 312 22.80 22.37 29.03
N GLN A 313 23.57 23.14 29.80
CA GLN A 313 23.48 23.25 31.25
C GLN A 313 23.46 24.73 31.65
N ILE A 314 22.58 25.07 32.57
CA ILE A 314 22.40 26.42 33.12
C ILE A 314 22.60 26.32 34.62
N ASP A 315 23.69 26.92 35.12
CA ASP A 315 23.98 27.04 36.55
C ASP A 315 23.71 28.50 36.97
N VAL A 316 22.84 28.69 37.96
CA VAL A 316 22.35 30.00 38.42
C VAL A 316 22.96 30.32 39.78
N TYR A 317 23.50 31.53 39.92
CA TYR A 317 24.29 31.93 41.07
C TYR A 317 23.74 33.17 41.77
N SER A 318 23.88 33.22 43.10
CA SER A 318 23.43 34.36 43.92
C SER A 318 24.30 35.61 43.73
N GLU A 319 25.56 35.46 43.33
CA GLU A 319 26.49 36.57 43.09
C GLU A 319 26.90 36.71 41.61
N ALA A 320 27.53 37.83 41.27
CA ALA A 320 28.01 38.11 39.92
C ALA A 320 29.22 37.23 39.56
N GLY A 321 29.37 36.93 38.26
CA GLY A 321 30.56 36.21 37.75
C GLY A 321 30.56 34.70 38.03
N ALA A 322 29.39 34.08 38.19
CA ALA A 322 29.19 32.67 38.54
C ALA A 322 29.85 32.29 39.89
N LYS A 323 29.56 33.09 40.94
CA LYS A 323 30.08 32.96 42.30
C LYS A 323 28.96 32.90 43.34
N GLY A 324 29.31 32.57 44.59
CA GLY A 324 28.33 32.44 45.67
C GLY A 324 27.54 31.13 45.57
N ASP A 325 26.33 31.14 46.12
CA ASP A 325 25.47 29.95 46.21
C ASP A 325 24.91 29.56 44.84
N LEU A 326 24.95 28.26 44.54
CA LEU A 326 24.28 27.68 43.38
C LEU A 326 22.77 27.58 43.67
N LEU A 327 22.00 28.53 43.16
CA LEU A 327 20.56 28.62 43.39
C LEU A 327 19.78 27.53 42.63
N LYS A 328 20.24 27.20 41.42
CA LYS A 328 19.62 26.17 40.57
C LYS A 328 20.60 25.71 39.50
N SER A 329 20.56 24.42 39.16
CA SER A 329 21.24 23.86 38.00
C SER A 329 20.25 23.06 37.16
N ILE A 330 20.25 23.27 35.85
CA ILE A 330 19.40 22.54 34.90
C ILE A 330 20.26 22.05 33.76
N LYS A 331 20.18 20.76 33.44
CA LYS A 331 20.82 20.15 32.28
C LYS A 331 19.76 19.52 31.36
N ALA A 332 19.92 19.62 30.05
CA ALA A 332 19.03 18.97 29.09
C ALA A 332 19.71 18.68 27.74
N GLY A 333 19.41 17.53 27.14
CA GLY A 333 19.92 17.10 25.83
C GLY A 333 18.93 17.39 24.70
N THR A 334 18.79 18.65 24.29
CA THR A 334 17.87 19.06 23.22
C THR A 334 18.44 20.20 22.36
N LEU A 335 18.46 20.01 21.04
CA LEU A 335 19.12 20.95 20.09
C LEU A 335 18.27 22.15 19.68
N HIS A 336 16.97 22.09 19.95
CA HIS A 336 15.99 23.08 19.46
C HIS A 336 15.57 24.09 20.54
N ILE A 337 16.20 24.03 21.71
CA ILE A 337 15.94 24.98 22.78
C ILE A 337 17.06 26.03 22.77
N SER A 338 16.62 27.28 22.65
CA SER A 338 17.41 28.50 22.73
C SER A 338 16.94 29.40 23.89
N MET A 339 16.02 28.88 24.72
CA MET A 339 15.36 29.62 25.78
C MET A 339 14.91 28.68 26.91
N LYS A 340 15.20 29.05 28.15
CA LYS A 340 14.70 28.34 29.34
C LYS A 340 14.23 29.32 30.39
N ARG A 341 13.00 29.11 30.87
CA ARG A 341 12.41 29.80 32.02
C ARG A 341 12.44 28.88 33.24
N MET A 342 12.64 29.46 34.43
CA MET A 342 12.67 28.73 35.70
C MET A 342 12.28 29.61 36.88
N ASP A 343 11.60 29.02 37.86
CA ASP A 343 11.40 29.62 39.18
C ASP A 343 12.60 29.28 40.09
N LEU A 344 13.02 30.25 40.89
CA LEU A 344 14.22 30.24 41.75
C LEU A 344 13.84 30.37 43.23
N PRO A 345 14.67 29.86 44.16
CA PRO A 345 14.44 30.04 45.59
C PRO A 345 14.70 31.48 46.07
N SER A 346 15.55 32.24 45.36
CA SER A 346 15.90 33.63 45.66
C SER A 346 16.39 34.35 44.39
N ALA A 347 16.65 35.65 44.48
CA ALA A 347 17.12 36.46 43.36
C ALA A 347 18.51 36.00 42.85
N ALA A 348 18.64 35.88 41.53
CA ALA A 348 19.90 35.53 40.88
C ALA A 348 20.66 36.76 40.38
N SER A 349 21.99 36.70 40.44
CA SER A 349 22.88 37.77 39.94
C SER A 349 23.65 37.38 38.69
N SER A 350 23.94 36.09 38.49
CA SER A 350 24.58 35.62 37.25
C SER A 350 24.22 34.18 36.90
N VAL A 351 24.46 33.83 35.64
CA VAL A 351 24.21 32.52 35.06
C VAL A 351 25.47 32.03 34.35
N LYS A 352 25.86 30.79 34.56
CA LYS A 352 26.84 30.10 33.70
C LYS A 352 26.08 29.20 32.72
N LEU A 353 26.08 29.60 31.45
CA LEU A 353 25.55 28.80 30.35
C LEU A 353 26.66 27.91 29.79
N SER A 354 26.41 26.61 29.75
CA SER A 354 27.30 25.58 29.21
C SER A 354 26.59 24.87 28.07
N LEU A 355 27.09 25.00 26.83
CA LEU A 355 26.52 24.39 25.64
C LEU A 355 27.43 23.25 25.16
N TYR A 356 26.84 22.10 24.89
CA TYR A 356 27.52 20.94 24.31
C TYR A 356 27.06 20.80 22.87
N ASP A 357 27.99 20.64 21.94
CA ASP A 357 27.68 20.41 20.53
C ASP A 357 27.38 18.94 20.21
N ILE A 358 27.03 18.62 18.96
CA ILE A 358 26.76 17.24 18.52
C ILE A 358 27.97 16.29 18.65
N TYR A 359 29.16 16.79 18.98
CA TYR A 359 30.36 16.00 19.25
C TYR A 359 30.81 16.05 20.72
N ASP A 360 29.98 16.62 21.61
CA ASP A 360 30.25 16.88 23.04
C ASP A 360 31.32 17.93 23.34
N GLN A 361 31.69 18.77 22.36
CA GLN A 361 32.56 19.89 22.66
C GLN A 361 31.81 20.95 23.48
N LEU A 362 32.44 21.42 24.54
CA LEU A 362 31.86 22.37 25.49
C LEU A 362 32.20 23.82 25.12
N THR A 363 31.17 24.67 25.07
CA THR A 363 31.28 26.14 25.02
C THR A 363 30.61 26.73 26.25
N THR A 364 31.31 27.57 27.02
CA THR A 364 30.74 28.21 28.22
C THR A 364 30.69 29.72 28.11
N LYS A 365 29.68 30.33 28.75
CA LYS A 365 29.53 31.78 28.88
C LYS A 365 28.90 32.12 30.23
N VAL A 366 29.53 33.03 30.96
CA VAL A 366 28.92 33.66 32.13
C VAL A 366 28.13 34.89 31.67
N ILE A 367 26.89 35.00 32.14
CA ILE A 367 25.90 35.99 31.74
C ILE A 367 25.42 36.72 33.01
N PRO A 368 25.50 38.06 33.10
CA PRO A 368 24.87 38.79 34.20
C PRO A 368 23.33 38.70 34.09
N VAL A 369 22.65 38.66 35.23
CA VAL A 369 21.18 38.70 35.28
C VAL A 369 20.71 40.16 35.31
N GLU A 370 19.88 40.52 34.34
CA GLU A 370 19.24 41.84 34.25
C GLU A 370 17.83 41.79 34.85
N ASN A 371 17.36 42.89 35.45
CA ASN A 371 15.96 43.01 35.87
C ASN A 371 15.06 43.30 34.66
N SER A 372 13.89 42.65 34.61
CA SER A 372 12.94 42.77 33.50
C SER A 372 12.26 44.15 33.39
N SER A 373 11.81 44.47 32.18
CA SER A 373 10.87 45.57 31.86
C SER A 373 9.50 45.38 32.53
N PRO A 374 8.63 46.42 32.59
CA PRO A 374 7.31 46.31 33.23
C PRO A 374 6.44 45.21 32.61
N LEU A 375 5.72 44.48 33.46
CA LEU A 375 4.71 43.51 33.05
C LEU A 375 3.64 44.17 32.18
N GLN A 376 3.19 43.49 31.14
CA GLN A 376 2.00 43.91 30.41
C GLN A 376 0.78 43.93 31.32
N VAL A 377 0.01 45.01 31.23
CA VAL A 377 -1.18 45.22 32.07
C VAL A 377 -2.35 44.40 31.53
N ALA A 378 -3.07 43.73 32.43
CA ALA A 378 -4.29 43.03 32.08
C ALA A 378 -5.40 44.02 31.66
N GLN A 379 -6.20 43.64 30.67
CA GLN A 379 -7.29 44.46 30.15
C GLN A 379 -8.57 44.25 30.97
N GLN A 380 -9.44 45.28 31.00
CA GLN A 380 -10.82 45.11 31.45
C GLN A 380 -11.60 44.35 30.36
N ALA A 381 -12.32 43.31 30.76
CA ALA A 381 -13.16 42.51 29.87
C ALA A 381 -14.62 42.61 30.31
N GLY A 382 -15.55 42.58 29.35
CA GLY A 382 -16.99 42.61 29.60
C GLY A 382 -17.53 41.30 30.16
N GLN A 383 -18.80 40.98 29.85
CA GLN A 383 -19.30 39.63 30.13
C GLN A 383 -18.61 38.63 29.21
N LEU A 384 -17.94 37.63 29.79
CA LEU A 384 -17.19 36.63 29.08
C LEU A 384 -17.91 35.28 29.04
N GLN A 385 -17.59 34.48 28.02
CA GLN A 385 -17.91 33.06 27.88
C GLN A 385 -16.63 32.26 27.58
N SER A 386 -16.71 30.93 27.69
CA SER A 386 -15.58 30.02 27.44
C SER A 386 -15.14 30.02 25.97
N GLY A 387 -13.85 29.87 25.70
CA GLY A 387 -13.30 29.64 24.36
C GLY A 387 -12.84 30.90 23.60
N LEU A 388 -12.77 30.79 22.28
CA LEU A 388 -12.29 31.81 21.33
C LEU A 388 -13.28 32.01 20.18
N GLN A 389 -13.32 33.22 19.65
CA GLN A 389 -13.90 33.48 18.34
C GLN A 389 -12.88 33.08 17.27
N TYR A 390 -13.37 32.49 16.18
CA TYR A 390 -12.56 32.21 15.00
C TYR A 390 -13.17 32.82 13.74
N SER A 391 -12.29 33.14 12.80
CA SER A 391 -12.62 33.43 11.41
C SER A 391 -11.71 32.60 10.51
N PHE A 392 -12.31 31.98 9.50
CA PHE A 392 -11.63 31.12 8.54
C PHE A 392 -11.76 31.71 7.14
N TYR A 393 -10.64 31.71 6.43
CA TYR A 393 -10.50 32.31 5.11
C TYR A 393 -9.93 31.28 4.14
N GLU A 394 -10.32 31.35 2.89
CA GLU A 394 -9.69 30.60 1.79
C GLU A 394 -8.99 31.59 0.86
N GLY A 395 -7.76 31.28 0.46
CA GLY A 395 -6.94 32.17 -0.36
C GLY A 395 -5.50 31.67 -0.50
N GLU A 396 -4.80 32.19 -1.49
CA GLU A 396 -3.40 31.86 -1.76
C GLU A 396 -2.51 33.00 -1.25
N TRP A 397 -1.67 32.70 -0.26
CA TRP A 397 -0.73 33.65 0.33
C TRP A 397 0.66 33.03 0.46
N GLU A 398 1.68 33.88 0.45
CA GLU A 398 3.07 33.51 0.79
C GLU A 398 3.50 34.03 2.17
N ASP A 399 2.74 34.99 2.72
CA ASP A 399 2.91 35.63 4.02
C ASP A 399 1.51 35.87 4.64
N LEU A 400 1.44 36.19 5.93
CA LEU A 400 0.18 36.45 6.62
C LEU A 400 -0.60 37.60 5.95
N PRO A 401 -1.86 37.36 5.53
CA PRO A 401 -2.67 38.42 4.96
C PRO A 401 -3.20 39.36 6.04
N ASP A 402 -3.58 40.56 5.61
CA ASP A 402 -4.39 41.45 6.42
C ASP A 402 -5.84 40.93 6.49
N PHE A 403 -6.11 40.07 7.47
CA PHE A 403 -7.43 39.47 7.69
C PHE A 403 -8.55 40.51 7.88
N SER A 404 -8.25 41.75 8.27
CA SER A 404 -9.27 42.79 8.42
C SER A 404 -9.88 43.24 7.08
N LYS A 405 -9.18 43.00 5.97
CA LYS A 405 -9.61 43.33 4.61
C LYS A 405 -10.28 42.16 3.88
N LEU A 406 -10.39 41.00 4.53
CA LEU A 406 -10.94 39.78 3.94
C LEU A 406 -12.33 39.47 4.50
N THR A 407 -13.15 38.79 3.71
CA THR A 407 -14.44 38.25 4.17
C THR A 407 -14.26 36.79 4.58
N PRO A 408 -14.63 36.40 5.81
CA PRO A 408 -14.50 35.03 6.25
C PRO A 408 -15.49 34.11 5.54
N VAL A 409 -15.04 32.92 5.15
CA VAL A 409 -15.87 31.84 4.60
C VAL A 409 -16.61 31.11 5.72
N LYS A 410 -15.99 31.01 6.90
CA LYS A 410 -16.60 30.44 8.10
C LYS A 410 -16.20 31.26 9.33
N GLN A 411 -17.07 31.31 10.32
CA GLN A 411 -16.80 32.00 11.57
C GLN A 411 -17.62 31.39 12.71
N GLY A 412 -17.15 31.53 13.94
CA GLY A 412 -17.88 30.95 15.06
C GLY A 412 -17.08 30.93 16.34
N HIS A 413 -17.44 30.01 17.22
CA HIS A 413 -16.82 29.84 18.52
C HIS A 413 -16.22 28.45 18.67
N VAL A 414 -15.00 28.41 19.19
CA VAL A 414 -14.28 27.17 19.52
C VAL A 414 -13.86 27.18 20.99
N THR A 415 -13.84 26.01 21.62
CA THR A 415 -13.41 25.92 23.03
C THR A 415 -11.89 25.98 23.19
N PHE A 416 -11.12 25.69 22.14
CA PHE A 416 -9.66 25.76 22.10
C PHE A 416 -9.18 26.03 20.67
N ILE A 417 -7.87 26.23 20.47
CA ILE A 417 -7.29 26.40 19.13
C ILE A 417 -7.44 25.09 18.34
N ASP A 418 -8.41 25.04 17.43
CA ASP A 418 -8.76 23.85 16.65
C ASP A 418 -8.61 24.06 15.15
N ASP A 419 -7.78 23.22 14.51
CA ASP A 419 -7.54 23.24 13.08
C ASP A 419 -8.58 22.44 12.26
N SER A 420 -9.49 21.70 12.92
CA SER A 420 -10.46 20.85 12.21
C SER A 420 -11.54 21.65 11.46
N ILE A 421 -11.68 22.95 11.77
CA ILE A 421 -12.60 23.92 11.14
C ILE A 421 -12.42 24.00 9.62
N LYS A 422 -11.18 23.86 9.14
CA LYS A 422 -10.86 23.99 7.70
C LYS A 422 -11.71 23.07 6.85
N GLN A 423 -11.93 21.82 7.33
CA GLN A 423 -12.49 20.71 6.56
C GLN A 423 -11.64 20.43 5.28
N GLU A 424 -11.59 19.20 4.77
CA GLU A 424 -10.51 18.75 3.84
C GLU A 424 -10.44 19.41 2.44
N LEU A 425 -11.28 20.41 2.13
CA LEU A 425 -11.38 20.99 0.79
C LEU A 425 -10.36 22.11 0.54
N ALA A 426 -9.93 22.84 1.57
CA ALA A 426 -9.05 24.00 1.39
C ALA A 426 -7.58 23.57 1.39
N THR A 427 -6.89 23.75 0.26
CA THR A 427 -5.43 23.54 0.13
C THR A 427 -4.61 24.77 0.52
N SER A 428 -5.26 25.93 0.60
CA SER A 428 -4.66 27.18 1.07
C SER A 428 -5.73 27.94 1.83
N TYR A 429 -5.42 28.30 3.06
CA TYR A 429 -6.41 28.80 4.01
C TYR A 429 -5.77 29.60 5.13
N GLY A 430 -6.57 30.39 5.84
CA GLY A 430 -6.14 31.20 6.97
C GLY A 430 -7.08 31.09 8.15
N PHE A 431 -6.53 31.21 9.34
CA PHE A 431 -7.27 31.34 10.60
C PHE A 431 -6.92 32.65 11.28
N ASN A 432 -7.94 33.28 11.83
CA ASN A 432 -7.78 34.29 12.87
C ASN A 432 -8.54 33.80 14.10
N PHE A 433 -7.84 33.56 15.20
CA PHE A 433 -8.43 33.29 16.51
C PHE A 433 -8.32 34.53 17.40
N LYS A 434 -9.40 34.90 18.10
CA LYS A 434 -9.48 36.07 18.97
C LYS A 434 -10.19 35.76 20.28
N GLY A 435 -9.66 36.29 21.37
CA GLY A 435 -10.26 36.24 22.69
C GLY A 435 -9.29 36.71 23.75
N TYR A 436 -9.32 36.07 24.92
CA TYR A 436 -8.54 36.43 26.08
C TYR A 436 -7.86 35.19 26.67
N LEU A 437 -6.58 35.35 26.99
CA LEU A 437 -5.80 34.42 27.80
C LEU A 437 -5.91 34.79 29.28
N SER A 438 -6.16 33.79 30.12
CA SER A 438 -6.35 33.95 31.57
C SER A 438 -5.04 33.70 32.31
N VAL A 439 -4.42 34.78 32.79
CA VAL A 439 -3.16 34.74 33.54
C VAL A 439 -3.47 34.76 35.04
N THR A 440 -3.19 33.66 35.73
CA THR A 440 -3.53 33.50 37.16
C THR A 440 -2.51 34.14 38.10
N GLN A 441 -1.26 34.32 37.66
CA GLN A 441 -0.14 34.88 38.43
C GLN A 441 0.70 35.81 37.57
N SER A 442 1.22 36.89 38.15
CA SER A 442 2.13 37.79 37.44
C SER A 442 3.50 37.14 37.25
N GLY A 443 4.12 37.28 36.08
CA GLY A 443 5.46 36.75 35.86
C GLY A 443 5.86 36.56 34.41
N ILE A 444 6.89 35.75 34.23
CA ILE A 444 7.45 35.36 32.94
C ILE A 444 6.65 34.19 32.39
N TYR A 445 6.10 34.35 31.20
CA TYR A 445 5.42 33.30 30.45
C TYR A 445 6.21 32.97 29.19
N THR A 446 6.26 31.70 28.83
CA THR A 446 6.91 31.23 27.60
C THR A 446 5.96 30.42 26.75
N PHE A 447 6.02 30.60 25.43
CA PHE A 447 5.13 29.96 24.47
C PHE A 447 5.91 29.11 23.48
N LYS A 448 5.39 27.91 23.15
CA LYS A 448 5.80 27.14 21.97
C LYS A 448 4.69 27.22 20.93
N LEU A 449 4.95 27.92 19.84
CA LEU A 449 4.07 27.97 18.68
C LEU A 449 4.62 27.01 17.63
N ARG A 450 3.91 25.92 17.39
CA ARG A 450 4.27 24.93 16.37
C ARG A 450 3.36 25.05 15.17
N SER A 451 3.87 25.58 14.07
CA SER A 451 3.10 25.88 12.86
C SER A 451 3.81 25.48 11.58
N CYS A 452 3.02 25.14 10.55
CA CYS A 452 3.46 25.00 9.16
C CYS A 452 3.01 26.22 8.37
N ASP A 453 3.92 26.86 7.64
CA ASP A 453 3.77 28.22 7.09
C ASP A 453 3.44 29.27 8.16
N GLY A 454 2.94 30.42 7.73
CA GLY A 454 2.93 31.63 8.52
C GLY A 454 1.98 31.61 9.71
N SER A 455 2.50 32.04 10.86
CA SER A 455 1.72 32.22 12.08
C SER A 455 2.24 33.35 12.95
N ARG A 456 1.34 34.11 13.57
CA ARG A 456 1.68 35.21 14.48
C ARG A 456 0.82 35.16 15.73
N LEU A 457 1.48 35.10 16.89
CA LEU A 457 0.83 35.20 18.20
C LEU A 457 1.00 36.61 18.75
N THR A 458 -0.11 37.28 19.04
CA THR A 458 -0.15 38.57 19.71
C THR A 458 -0.83 38.40 21.07
N ILE A 459 -0.16 38.87 22.14
CA ILE A 459 -0.72 38.94 23.49
C ILE A 459 -0.69 40.40 23.92
N GLY A 460 -1.83 40.94 24.39
CA GLY A 460 -1.96 42.38 24.62
C GLY A 460 -1.70 43.14 23.31
N ASP A 461 -0.78 44.09 23.38
CA ASP A 461 -0.32 44.90 22.23
C ASP A 461 1.02 44.42 21.65
N GLN A 462 1.53 43.27 22.08
CA GLN A 462 2.84 42.75 21.65
C GLN A 462 2.72 41.53 20.75
N ILE A 463 3.46 41.55 19.63
CA ILE A 463 3.74 40.36 18.83
C ILE A 463 4.76 39.51 19.60
N VAL A 464 4.30 38.42 20.20
CA VAL A 464 5.11 37.54 21.05
C VAL A 464 5.87 36.52 20.21
N ALA A 465 5.22 35.97 19.18
CA ALA A 465 5.86 35.07 18.22
C ALA A 465 5.48 35.47 16.79
N ASP A 466 6.46 35.54 15.92
CA ASP A 466 6.28 35.80 14.49
C ASP A 466 7.05 34.74 13.69
N ASN A 467 6.29 33.85 13.08
CA ASN A 467 6.80 32.73 12.29
C ASN A 467 6.10 32.77 10.93
N ASP A 468 6.22 33.90 10.24
CA ASP A 468 5.59 34.18 8.94
C ASP A 468 6.35 33.53 7.78
N GLY A 469 5.70 33.43 6.62
CA GLY A 469 6.28 32.87 5.39
C GLY A 469 5.96 31.39 5.16
N ILE A 470 6.42 30.85 4.03
CA ILE A 470 6.24 29.43 3.65
C ILE A 470 7.36 28.56 4.21
N HIS A 471 7.02 27.53 4.99
CA HIS A 471 7.99 26.58 5.54
C HIS A 471 7.32 25.30 6.09
N THR A 472 8.13 24.25 6.31
CA THR A 472 7.64 23.02 6.99
C THR A 472 7.19 23.30 8.44
N THR A 473 6.62 22.31 9.13
CA THR A 473 6.29 22.46 10.55
C THR A 473 7.54 22.73 11.39
N VAL A 474 7.63 23.92 11.99
CA VAL A 474 8.69 24.31 12.92
C VAL A 474 8.10 24.67 14.28
N THR A 475 8.91 24.67 15.34
CA THR A 475 8.53 25.14 16.67
C THR A 475 9.24 26.45 16.96
N HIS A 476 8.48 27.53 17.16
CA HIS A 476 8.98 28.83 17.58
C HIS A 476 8.80 29.00 19.10
N LEU A 477 9.89 29.30 19.81
CA LEU A 477 9.88 29.60 21.24
C LEU A 477 9.90 31.11 21.45
N SER A 478 9.06 31.59 22.36
CA SER A 478 8.94 33.01 22.68
C SER A 478 8.63 33.21 24.16
N SER A 479 8.81 34.43 24.66
CA SER A 479 8.49 34.80 26.03
C SER A 479 7.83 36.18 26.12
N VAL A 480 7.06 36.40 27.18
CA VAL A 480 6.42 37.68 27.49
C VAL A 480 6.18 37.79 29.00
N PHE A 481 6.19 39.01 29.51
CA PHE A 481 6.02 39.34 30.92
C PHE A 481 4.59 39.81 31.14
N LEU A 482 3.78 39.05 31.88
CA LEU A 482 2.33 39.29 32.01
C LEU A 482 1.94 39.57 33.46
N LYS A 483 1.06 40.55 33.67
CA LYS A 483 0.39 40.78 34.97
C LYS A 483 -0.78 39.82 35.15
N LYS A 484 -1.10 39.41 36.38
CA LYS A 484 -2.31 38.65 36.68
C LYS A 484 -3.56 39.33 36.08
N GLY A 485 -4.40 38.57 35.38
CA GLY A 485 -5.65 39.04 34.78
C GLY A 485 -5.89 38.49 33.38
N LYS A 486 -6.77 39.15 32.61
CA LYS A 486 -7.09 38.79 31.22
C LYS A 486 -6.22 39.57 30.25
N HIS A 487 -5.68 38.90 29.24
CA HIS A 487 -4.88 39.51 28.18
C HIS A 487 -5.48 39.16 26.84
N SER A 488 -5.66 40.13 25.94
CA SER A 488 -6.09 39.85 24.57
C SER A 488 -5.14 38.85 23.93
N LEU A 489 -5.71 37.83 23.30
CA LEU A 489 -4.98 36.84 22.53
C LEU A 489 -5.48 36.91 21.10
N LYS A 490 -4.55 37.09 20.16
CA LYS A 490 -4.79 36.95 18.74
C LYS A 490 -3.79 35.96 18.17
N LEU A 491 -4.28 34.93 17.49
CA LEU A 491 -3.45 33.98 16.76
C LEU A 491 -3.86 34.02 15.28
N ASP A 492 -2.99 34.61 14.48
CA ASP A 492 -3.11 34.63 13.02
C ASP A 492 -2.32 33.45 12.44
N TYR A 493 -2.87 32.79 11.44
CA TYR A 493 -2.24 31.65 10.77
C TYR A 493 -2.65 31.58 9.31
N PHE A 494 -1.74 31.18 8.43
CA PHE A 494 -2.09 30.77 7.08
C PHE A 494 -1.35 29.48 6.67
N LYS A 495 -1.95 28.74 5.74
CA LYS A 495 -1.34 27.64 5.00
C LYS A 495 -1.31 28.03 3.53
N GLY A 496 -0.12 28.08 2.93
CA GLY A 496 0.08 28.41 1.53
C GLY A 496 0.00 27.21 0.60
N LYS A 497 0.02 27.48 -0.71
CA LYS A 497 -0.10 26.47 -1.77
C LYS A 497 1.18 25.65 -1.98
N LYS A 498 2.33 26.26 -1.70
CA LYS A 498 3.66 25.64 -1.85
C LYS A 498 3.81 24.49 -0.85
N LYS A 499 4.05 23.28 -1.36
CA LYS A 499 4.24 22.08 -0.53
C LYS A 499 5.68 21.97 -0.05
N VAL A 500 6.01 22.70 1.02
CA VAL A 500 7.28 22.54 1.74
C VAL A 500 7.05 21.60 2.93
N GLY A 501 7.33 20.31 2.75
CA GLY A 501 7.16 19.28 3.80
C GLY A 501 5.77 18.63 3.86
N LEU A 502 5.50 17.90 4.96
CA LEU A 502 4.27 17.13 5.19
C LEU A 502 3.44 17.68 6.36
N ARG A 503 2.11 17.60 6.16
CA ARG A 503 0.98 17.86 7.08
C ARG A 503 0.95 19.25 7.73
N ASP A 504 -0.14 19.96 7.48
CA ASP A 504 -0.48 21.21 8.16
C ASP A 504 -0.51 20.98 9.68
N LYS A 505 0.08 21.92 10.43
CA LYS A 505 0.11 21.88 11.89
C LYS A 505 -0.09 23.28 12.42
N LEU A 506 -0.89 23.39 13.48
CA LEU A 506 -0.98 24.54 14.36
C LEU A 506 -1.19 24.02 15.78
N ASN A 507 -0.32 24.39 16.71
CA ASN A 507 -0.44 24.06 18.12
C ASN A 507 0.26 25.13 18.96
N LEU A 508 -0.37 25.50 20.08
CA LEU A 508 0.15 26.49 21.01
C LEU A 508 0.25 25.85 22.40
N GLN A 509 1.47 25.84 22.93
CA GLN A 509 1.75 25.44 24.31
C GLN A 509 2.32 26.62 25.07
N TRP A 510 2.16 26.61 26.39
CA TRP A 510 2.69 27.64 27.26
C TRP A 510 3.12 27.09 28.61
N ALA A 511 4.06 27.79 29.23
CA ALA A 511 4.51 27.59 30.60
C ALA A 511 4.51 28.93 31.33
N GLY A 512 4.33 28.89 32.65
CA GLY A 512 4.23 30.08 33.48
C GLY A 512 4.39 29.74 34.96
N PRO A 513 4.27 30.73 35.85
CA PRO A 513 4.46 30.55 37.29
C PRO A 513 3.66 29.34 37.81
N GLY A 514 4.37 28.37 38.41
CA GLY A 514 3.76 27.17 38.99
C GLY A 514 3.37 26.06 38.01
N PHE A 515 3.65 26.16 36.70
CA PHE A 515 3.41 25.07 35.75
C PHE A 515 4.40 25.03 34.56
N ASP A 516 4.81 23.82 34.19
CA ASP A 516 5.60 23.55 32.98
C ASP A 516 4.74 23.58 31.70
N TYR A 517 5.40 23.42 30.55
CA TYR A 517 4.73 23.45 29.25
C TYR A 517 3.55 22.48 29.15
N ARG A 518 2.37 23.03 28.87
CA ARG A 518 1.14 22.31 28.54
C ARG A 518 0.42 23.00 27.39
N ASP A 519 -0.49 22.28 26.73
CA ASP A 519 -1.38 22.89 25.75
C ASP A 519 -2.22 23.99 26.41
N VAL A 520 -2.49 25.07 25.66
CA VAL A 520 -3.48 26.08 26.04
C VAL A 520 -4.86 25.45 25.93
N SER A 521 -5.53 25.28 27.07
CA SER A 521 -6.78 24.54 27.20
C SER A 521 -8.00 25.47 27.24
N ALA A 522 -9.20 24.91 27.16
CA ALA A 522 -10.44 25.68 27.25
C ALA A 522 -10.55 26.52 28.54
N GLY A 523 -10.01 26.01 29.66
CA GLY A 523 -10.02 26.75 30.94
C GLY A 523 -9.10 27.98 30.96
N ASP A 524 -8.18 28.10 30.01
CA ASP A 524 -7.28 29.25 29.90
C ASP A 524 -7.87 30.36 29.02
N LEU A 525 -8.90 30.03 28.22
CA LEU A 525 -9.40 30.85 27.12
C LEU A 525 -10.82 31.34 27.40
N SER A 526 -11.05 32.61 27.08
CA SER A 526 -12.39 33.20 27.16
C SER A 526 -12.59 34.21 26.03
N THR A 527 -13.83 34.47 25.66
CA THR A 527 -14.19 35.46 24.64
C THR A 527 -15.42 36.23 25.10
N ASP A 528 -15.73 37.35 24.44
CA ASP A 528 -16.91 38.14 24.76
C ASP A 528 -18.18 37.30 24.57
N LYS A 529 -19.13 37.46 25.49
CA LYS A 529 -20.40 36.75 25.47
C LYS A 529 -21.24 37.21 24.28
N VAL A 530 -21.67 36.24 23.46
CA VAL A 530 -22.56 36.49 22.31
C VAL A 530 -23.98 36.05 22.66
N VAL A 531 -24.96 36.92 22.42
CA VAL A 531 -26.38 36.66 22.66
C VAL A 531 -26.97 35.89 21.46
N ASN A 532 -28.00 35.05 21.70
CA ASN A 532 -28.73 34.26 20.70
C ASN A 532 -27.92 33.13 20.01
N LEU A 533 -26.87 32.59 20.62
CA LEU A 533 -26.25 31.37 20.10
C LEU A 533 -27.16 30.14 20.30
N PRO A 534 -27.11 29.12 19.42
CA PRO A 534 -27.73 27.82 19.67
C PRO A 534 -27.22 27.16 20.96
N ASP A 535 -28.02 26.27 21.53
CA ASP A 535 -27.62 25.42 22.67
C ASP A 535 -27.56 23.93 22.25
N ILE A 536 -26.56 23.22 22.73
CA ILE A 536 -26.27 21.83 22.37
C ILE A 536 -26.29 20.97 23.63
N VAL A 537 -27.22 20.01 23.70
CA VAL A 537 -27.32 19.08 24.83
C VAL A 537 -27.16 17.65 24.33
N PHE A 538 -26.17 16.92 24.84
CA PHE A 538 -25.95 15.52 24.45
C PHE A 538 -26.82 14.57 25.25
N GLN A 539 -27.55 13.70 24.54
CA GLN A 539 -28.05 12.46 25.10
C GLN A 539 -27.13 11.33 24.68
N THR A 540 -26.20 10.97 25.57
CA THR A 540 -25.29 9.85 25.37
C THR A 540 -25.78 8.63 26.12
N LYS A 541 -25.95 7.51 25.41
CA LYS A 541 -26.10 6.21 26.04
C LYS A 541 -24.90 5.34 25.64
N VAL A 542 -24.13 4.88 26.63
CA VAL A 542 -23.06 3.92 26.43
C VAL A 542 -23.61 2.53 26.72
N GLU A 543 -23.61 1.67 25.72
CA GLU A 543 -24.03 0.28 25.79
C GLU A 543 -22.80 -0.63 25.73
N SER A 544 -22.87 -1.83 26.34
CA SER A 544 -21.82 -2.85 26.25
C SER A 544 -20.40 -2.37 26.59
N GLY A 545 -20.26 -1.38 27.49
CA GLY A 545 -18.98 -0.87 28.00
C GLY A 545 -18.31 0.22 27.15
N ASN A 546 -18.48 0.24 25.83
CA ASN A 546 -17.88 1.27 24.96
C ASN A 546 -18.66 1.58 23.67
N ARG A 547 -19.86 1.05 23.47
CA ARG A 547 -20.68 1.36 22.30
C ARG A 547 -21.48 2.63 22.56
N LEU A 548 -21.12 3.72 21.89
CA LEU A 548 -21.82 4.99 22.00
C LEU A 548 -22.94 5.07 20.96
N LYS A 549 -24.15 5.35 21.47
CA LYS A 549 -25.30 5.79 20.69
C LYS A 549 -25.51 7.28 20.95
N LEU A 550 -25.43 8.11 19.91
CA LEU A 550 -25.63 9.55 20.02
C LEU A 550 -26.73 10.02 19.07
N ALA A 551 -27.78 10.60 19.64
CA ALA A 551 -28.86 11.25 18.90
C ALA A 551 -28.80 12.78 19.07
N GLN A 552 -29.36 13.49 18.10
CA GLN A 552 -29.37 14.95 18.07
C GLN A 552 -30.44 15.56 19.01
N LYS A 553 -30.03 16.41 19.96
CA LYS A 553 -30.91 17.34 20.69
C LYS A 553 -30.24 18.70 20.82
N HIS A 554 -30.86 19.74 20.29
CA HIS A 554 -30.30 21.09 20.25
C HIS A 554 -31.43 22.10 20.23
N GLN A 555 -31.20 23.28 20.79
CA GLN A 555 -32.08 24.43 20.68
C GLN A 555 -31.44 25.42 19.71
N LEU A 556 -32.03 25.58 18.54
CA LEU A 556 -31.45 26.43 17.48
C LEU A 556 -31.63 27.92 17.73
N ASN A 557 -32.50 28.34 18.66
CA ASN A 557 -32.74 29.76 18.99
C ASN A 557 -33.02 30.64 17.75
N GLY A 558 -33.73 30.11 16.75
CA GLY A 558 -34.06 30.79 15.49
C GLY A 558 -33.09 30.52 14.32
N HIS A 559 -31.99 29.81 14.55
CA HIS A 559 -31.02 29.43 13.52
C HIS A 559 -31.43 28.18 12.72
N SER A 560 -30.80 27.97 11.57
CA SER A 560 -31.01 26.79 10.73
C SER A 560 -29.96 25.71 10.97
N PHE A 561 -30.37 24.46 11.20
CA PHE A 561 -29.43 23.33 11.38
C PHE A 561 -28.78 22.93 10.04
N LYS A 562 -27.47 22.65 10.05
CA LYS A 562 -26.75 22.09 8.89
C LYS A 562 -26.18 20.69 9.15
N LYS A 563 -25.38 20.54 10.21
CA LYS A 563 -24.78 19.25 10.63
C LYS A 563 -24.21 19.33 12.04
N LEU A 564 -24.03 18.19 12.68
CA LEU A 564 -23.36 18.04 13.97
C LEU A 564 -22.16 17.09 13.82
N GLU A 565 -20.96 17.59 14.08
CA GLU A 565 -19.73 16.81 14.02
C GLU A 565 -19.34 16.35 15.43
N VAL A 566 -19.02 15.06 15.60
CA VAL A 566 -18.78 14.45 16.92
C VAL A 566 -17.32 14.05 17.04
N TYR A 567 -16.67 14.44 18.15
CA TYR A 567 -15.24 14.26 18.35
C TYR A 567 -14.93 13.53 19.65
N THR A 568 -13.81 12.81 19.66
CA THR A 568 -13.07 12.41 20.87
C THR A 568 -11.65 12.98 20.79
N GLY A 569 -11.31 13.92 21.67
CA GLY A 569 -10.08 14.70 21.53
C GLY A 569 -10.01 15.41 20.17
N SER A 570 -9.00 15.12 19.35
CA SER A 570 -8.85 15.67 17.99
C SER A 570 -9.33 14.74 16.87
N LEU A 571 -9.85 13.56 17.23
CA LEU A 571 -10.36 12.56 16.28
C LEU A 571 -11.86 12.74 16.10
N ARG A 572 -12.34 12.69 14.86
CA ARG A 572 -13.77 12.77 14.58
C ARG A 572 -14.37 11.37 14.57
N LEU A 573 -15.42 11.15 15.35
CA LEU A 573 -16.13 9.87 15.40
C LEU A 573 -17.14 9.73 14.25
N GLY A 574 -17.75 10.84 13.83
CA GLY A 574 -18.72 10.84 12.75
C GLY A 574 -19.44 12.18 12.60
N VAL A 575 -20.44 12.19 11.73
CA VAL A 575 -21.29 13.35 11.44
C VAL A 575 -22.75 12.90 11.48
N ILE A 576 -23.59 13.71 12.14
CA ILE A 576 -25.05 13.63 12.13
C ILE A 576 -25.55 14.75 11.21
N ASP A 577 -26.36 14.40 10.23
CA ASP A 577 -26.88 15.29 9.18
C ASP A 577 -28.23 14.77 8.63
N THR A 578 -28.74 15.36 7.56
CA THR A 578 -30.04 14.96 6.97
C THR A 578 -30.09 13.52 6.47
N ALA A 579 -28.93 12.87 6.24
CA ALA A 579 -28.86 11.47 5.81
C ALA A 579 -28.69 10.50 6.99
N ARG A 580 -28.38 11.01 8.19
CA ARG A 580 -28.15 10.22 9.40
C ARG A 580 -28.54 11.03 10.63
N ASP A 581 -29.64 10.65 11.25
CA ASP A 581 -30.21 11.20 12.49
C ASP A 581 -29.47 10.76 13.76
N GLU A 582 -28.70 9.67 13.68
CA GLU A 582 -28.03 9.06 14.83
C GLU A 582 -26.64 8.50 14.49
N LEU A 583 -25.67 8.67 15.39
CA LEU A 583 -24.33 8.11 15.28
C LEU A 583 -24.14 6.90 16.21
N LYS A 584 -23.72 5.77 15.63
CA LYS A 584 -23.33 4.54 16.35
C LYS A 584 -21.85 4.27 16.13
N VAL A 585 -21.07 4.32 17.21
CA VAL A 585 -19.61 4.11 17.15
C VAL A 585 -19.11 3.38 18.38
N ILE A 586 -17.94 2.78 18.29
CA ILE A 586 -17.24 2.27 19.47
C ILE A 586 -16.19 3.27 19.90
N LEU A 587 -16.25 3.63 21.18
CA LEU A 587 -15.30 4.53 21.80
C LEU A 587 -14.01 3.80 22.14
N PRO A 588 -12.83 4.42 21.91
CA PRO A 588 -11.58 3.92 22.44
C PRO A 588 -11.66 3.73 23.96
N SER A 589 -11.02 2.67 24.46
CA SER A 589 -10.96 2.39 25.90
C SER A 589 -10.29 3.55 26.67
N GLY A 590 -10.68 3.76 27.93
CA GLY A 590 -10.19 4.82 28.80
C GLY A 590 -11.10 6.04 28.88
N LYS A 591 -10.58 7.13 29.46
CA LYS A 591 -11.28 8.41 29.58
C LYS A 591 -11.29 9.14 28.24
N GLN A 592 -12.47 9.25 27.64
CA GLN A 592 -12.72 9.94 26.39
C GLN A 592 -13.32 11.32 26.68
N LYS A 593 -12.76 12.36 26.05
CA LYS A 593 -13.33 13.71 26.07
C LYS A 593 -14.16 13.92 24.81
N LEU A 594 -15.47 13.73 24.94
CA LEU A 594 -16.42 13.90 23.85
C LEU A 594 -16.87 15.35 23.76
N TRP A 595 -16.87 15.90 22.57
CA TRP A 595 -17.43 17.22 22.28
C TRP A 595 -17.98 17.23 20.86
N THR A 596 -18.77 18.25 20.54
CA THR A 596 -19.29 18.40 19.18
C THR A 596 -19.14 19.79 18.65
N ARG A 597 -19.14 19.87 17.31
CA ARG A 597 -19.28 21.13 16.58
C ARG A 597 -20.62 21.13 15.85
N LEU A 598 -21.50 22.05 16.25
CA LEU A 598 -22.71 22.35 15.52
C LEU A 598 -22.39 23.32 14.39
N TRP A 599 -22.75 22.96 13.17
CA TRP A 599 -22.83 23.88 12.05
C TRP A 599 -24.27 24.34 11.88
N PHE A 600 -24.47 25.65 11.89
CA PHE A 600 -25.77 26.29 11.74
C PHE A 600 -25.64 27.47 10.79
N ASP A 601 -26.75 27.86 10.15
CA ASP A 601 -26.75 28.86 9.09
C ASP A 601 -25.63 28.62 8.05
N ASP A 602 -25.35 29.59 7.20
CA ASP A 602 -24.27 29.47 6.23
C ASP A 602 -22.94 29.92 6.87
N GLY A 603 -22.06 28.95 7.10
CA GLY A 603 -20.69 29.18 7.57
C GLY A 603 -20.53 29.48 9.07
N ARG A 604 -21.58 29.36 9.89
CA ARG A 604 -21.47 29.52 11.35
C ARG A 604 -21.22 28.19 12.05
N SER A 605 -20.43 28.21 13.13
CA SER A 605 -20.31 27.06 14.02
C SER A 605 -20.18 27.40 15.50
N LEU A 606 -20.51 26.42 16.33
CA LEU A 606 -20.39 26.48 17.78
C LEU A 606 -19.91 25.13 18.31
N ASP A 607 -18.85 25.16 19.10
CA ASP A 607 -18.39 24.00 19.86
C ASP A 607 -19.13 23.90 21.19
N SER A 608 -19.47 22.67 21.57
CA SER A 608 -19.97 22.40 22.91
C SER A 608 -18.83 22.31 23.92
N ASP A 609 -19.17 22.42 25.21
CA ASP A 609 -18.26 21.99 26.26
C ASP A 609 -18.00 20.47 26.16
N PRO A 610 -16.78 20.01 26.50
CA PRO A 610 -16.45 18.60 26.48
C PRO A 610 -17.07 17.86 27.67
N VAL A 611 -17.60 16.66 27.41
CA VAL A 611 -18.09 15.71 28.41
C VAL A 611 -17.10 14.56 28.51
N GLU A 612 -16.68 14.23 29.73
CA GLU A 612 -15.81 13.07 29.98
C GLU A 612 -16.66 11.80 30.11
N ILE A 613 -16.36 10.79 29.30
CA ILE A 613 -16.96 9.46 29.36
C ILE A 613 -15.84 8.42 29.51
N THR A 614 -16.01 7.46 30.42
CA THR A 614 -15.09 6.32 30.51
C THR A 614 -15.65 5.16 29.71
N ALA A 615 -14.89 4.69 28.72
CA ALA A 615 -15.23 3.55 27.89
C ALA A 615 -14.28 2.38 28.16
N LYS A 616 -14.73 1.14 27.96
CA LYS A 616 -13.91 -0.06 28.14
C LYS A 616 -14.05 -1.02 26.97
N ASP A 617 -12.92 -1.43 26.41
CA ASP A 617 -12.85 -2.50 25.41
C ASP A 617 -13.42 -3.83 25.94
N SER A 618 -14.07 -4.59 25.05
CA SER A 618 -14.56 -5.95 25.34
C SER A 618 -14.08 -6.94 24.29
N ARG A 619 -13.39 -7.98 24.74
CA ARG A 619 -12.89 -9.09 23.91
C ARG A 619 -13.44 -10.40 24.43
N SER A 620 -14.33 -11.03 23.68
CA SER A 620 -14.84 -12.36 24.01
C SER A 620 -13.73 -13.40 23.88
N GLU A 621 -13.66 -14.33 24.84
CA GLU A 621 -12.73 -15.47 24.82
C GLU A 621 -13.07 -16.49 23.72
N SER A 622 -14.27 -16.41 23.14
CA SER A 622 -14.69 -17.23 22.00
C SER A 622 -13.94 -16.88 20.71
N TRP A 623 -13.09 -15.85 20.70
CA TRP A 623 -12.31 -15.42 19.54
C TRP A 623 -10.85 -15.22 19.88
N GLN A 624 -9.98 -15.45 18.90
CA GLN A 624 -8.58 -15.02 18.91
C GLN A 624 -8.44 -13.72 18.09
N TYR A 625 -7.44 -12.90 18.40
CA TYR A 625 -7.28 -11.57 17.80
C TYR A 625 -5.83 -11.33 17.36
N ILE A 626 -5.66 -10.77 16.15
CA ILE A 626 -4.37 -10.28 15.67
C ILE A 626 -4.50 -8.94 14.95
N THR A 627 -3.42 -8.15 15.00
CA THR A 627 -3.32 -6.82 14.40
C THR A 627 -2.06 -6.75 13.53
N PRO A 628 -2.11 -7.30 12.30
CA PRO A 628 -0.90 -7.50 11.50
C PRO A 628 -0.18 -6.19 11.18
N GLY A 629 1.08 -6.10 11.59
CA GLY A 629 1.99 -5.00 11.25
C GLY A 629 1.77 -3.69 12.03
N GLU A 630 0.88 -3.67 13.02
CA GLU A 630 0.49 -2.44 13.72
C GLU A 630 0.23 -2.74 15.22
N GLN A 631 0.98 -2.08 16.10
CA GLN A 631 0.77 -2.14 17.55
C GLN A 631 -0.27 -1.10 17.99
N ASN A 632 -1.08 -1.41 19.00
CA ASN A 632 -2.09 -0.52 19.58
C ASN A 632 -3.21 -0.04 18.63
N LEU A 633 -3.45 -0.78 17.54
CA LEU A 633 -4.59 -0.62 16.64
C LEU A 633 -5.38 -1.94 16.58
N PRO A 634 -6.70 -1.93 16.31
CA PRO A 634 -7.56 -0.77 16.16
C PRO A 634 -7.74 -0.06 17.52
N LEU A 635 -8.27 1.17 17.51
CA LEU A 635 -8.39 1.99 18.72
C LEU A 635 -9.44 1.46 19.70
N ALA A 636 -10.42 0.70 19.21
CA ALA A 636 -11.46 0.11 20.03
C ALA A 636 -12.00 -1.20 19.46
N VAL A 637 -12.30 -2.15 20.35
CA VAL A 637 -12.96 -3.42 20.01
C VAL A 637 -14.08 -3.70 21.01
N SER A 638 -15.23 -4.15 20.50
CA SER A 638 -16.27 -4.81 21.29
C SER A 638 -16.69 -6.10 20.60
N SER A 639 -16.69 -7.21 21.32
CA SER A 639 -17.03 -8.52 20.77
C SER A 639 -17.74 -9.40 21.77
N THR A 640 -18.69 -10.18 21.24
CA THR A 640 -19.40 -11.27 21.88
C THR A 640 -19.11 -12.57 21.10
N GLU A 641 -19.77 -13.68 21.46
CA GLU A 641 -19.67 -14.90 20.67
C GLU A 641 -20.19 -14.71 19.23
N ASP A 642 -21.22 -13.90 19.06
CA ASP A 642 -22.03 -13.73 17.85
C ASP A 642 -21.89 -12.34 17.17
N SER A 643 -21.08 -11.43 17.73
CA SER A 643 -20.85 -10.11 17.16
C SER A 643 -19.42 -9.59 17.36
N VAL A 644 -18.93 -8.83 16.39
CA VAL A 644 -17.62 -8.16 16.44
C VAL A 644 -17.78 -6.76 15.86
N ALA A 645 -17.40 -5.76 16.64
CA ALA A 645 -17.45 -4.36 16.27
C ALA A 645 -16.11 -3.68 16.56
N VAL A 646 -15.70 -2.81 15.64
CA VAL A 646 -14.35 -2.24 15.62
C VAL A 646 -14.42 -0.78 15.21
N THR A 647 -13.63 0.07 15.87
CA THR A 647 -13.44 1.47 15.48
C THR A 647 -11.96 1.83 15.52
N GLY A 648 -11.51 2.55 14.50
CA GLY A 648 -10.15 3.08 14.45
C GLY A 648 -9.50 2.85 13.10
N ASP A 649 -8.17 2.91 13.10
CA ASP A 649 -7.36 2.66 11.92
C ASP A 649 -6.72 1.28 11.95
N GLY A 650 -6.20 0.87 10.80
CA GLY A 650 -5.25 -0.23 10.74
C GLY A 650 -5.81 -1.54 10.25
N HIS A 651 -5.24 -2.66 10.70
CA HIS A 651 -5.68 -4.01 10.37
C HIS A 651 -6.07 -4.80 11.62
N PHE A 652 -7.21 -5.48 11.56
CA PHE A 652 -7.71 -6.29 12.66
C PHE A 652 -8.36 -7.57 12.13
N PHE A 653 -8.09 -8.68 12.81
CA PHE A 653 -8.69 -9.98 12.50
C PHE A 653 -9.07 -10.70 13.78
N ALA A 654 -10.38 -10.86 14.00
CA ALA A 654 -10.96 -11.69 15.07
C ALA A 654 -11.37 -13.03 14.48
N TYR A 655 -10.74 -14.14 14.90
CA TYR A 655 -10.87 -15.42 14.21
C TYR A 655 -10.99 -16.63 15.14
N ARG A 656 -11.44 -17.75 14.56
CA ARG A 656 -11.41 -19.10 15.12
C ARG A 656 -10.69 -20.03 14.16
N GLU A 657 -9.98 -21.01 14.69
CA GLU A 657 -9.46 -22.10 13.85
C GLU A 657 -10.61 -23.03 13.44
N VAL A 658 -10.64 -23.40 12.16
CA VAL A 658 -11.61 -24.31 11.57
C VAL A 658 -10.87 -25.40 10.80
N LYS A 659 -11.33 -26.65 10.92
CA LYS A 659 -10.75 -27.81 10.24
C LYS A 659 -11.76 -28.45 9.29
N GLY A 660 -11.27 -28.87 8.13
CA GLY A 660 -12.09 -29.51 7.10
C GLY A 660 -13.11 -28.56 6.47
N ASP A 661 -14.27 -29.11 6.10
CA ASP A 661 -15.35 -28.40 5.42
C ASP A 661 -16.18 -27.54 6.38
N PHE A 662 -16.63 -26.37 5.92
CA PHE A 662 -17.40 -25.46 6.75
C PHE A 662 -18.26 -24.46 5.97
N THR A 663 -19.24 -23.90 6.67
CA THR A 663 -20.01 -22.71 6.29
C THR A 663 -19.79 -21.63 7.34
N PHE A 664 -19.44 -20.42 6.91
CA PHE A 664 -19.29 -19.25 7.76
C PHE A 664 -20.26 -18.15 7.29
N THR A 665 -21.19 -17.76 8.15
CA THR A 665 -22.24 -16.77 7.86
C THR A 665 -22.17 -15.63 8.87
N ALA A 666 -22.45 -14.41 8.42
CA ALA A 666 -22.68 -13.26 9.29
C ALA A 666 -23.54 -12.19 8.58
N ARG A 667 -23.99 -11.21 9.35
CA ARG A 667 -24.67 -10.00 8.86
C ARG A 667 -23.82 -8.76 9.15
N ILE A 668 -23.70 -7.87 8.17
CA ILE A 668 -23.17 -6.52 8.39
C ILE A 668 -24.27 -5.72 9.09
N ASP A 669 -24.09 -5.44 10.38
CA ASP A 669 -25.07 -4.72 11.21
C ASP A 669 -24.93 -3.20 11.03
N ASP A 670 -23.70 -2.72 10.95
CA ASP A 670 -23.39 -1.31 10.75
C ASP A 670 -22.05 -1.12 10.06
N ILE A 671 -21.93 -0.06 9.26
CA ILE A 671 -20.70 0.35 8.59
C ILE A 671 -20.75 1.84 8.31
N LEU A 672 -19.72 2.56 8.74
CA LEU A 672 -19.64 4.00 8.53
C LEU A 672 -19.30 4.31 7.07
N ARG A 673 -20.34 4.54 6.24
CA ARG A 673 -20.23 4.84 4.81
C ARG A 673 -19.60 6.20 4.54
N ARG A 674 -18.94 6.33 3.39
CA ARG A 674 -18.41 7.60 2.87
C ARG A 674 -19.54 8.59 2.63
N THR A 675 -19.37 9.79 3.16
CA THR A 675 -20.11 10.98 2.74
C THR A 675 -19.12 12.11 2.43
N LYS A 676 -19.56 13.15 1.72
CA LYS A 676 -18.74 14.36 1.53
C LYS A 676 -18.37 14.99 2.87
N ALA A 677 -19.28 14.95 3.85
CA ALA A 677 -19.08 15.54 5.17
C ALA A 677 -18.07 14.76 6.04
N ASN A 678 -18.12 13.43 6.02
CA ASN A 678 -17.25 12.61 6.87
C ASN A 678 -15.87 12.29 6.25
N GLY A 679 -15.69 12.46 4.93
CA GLY A 679 -14.41 12.28 4.22
C GLY A 679 -13.77 10.89 4.29
N ILE A 680 -14.51 9.87 4.74
CA ILE A 680 -14.01 8.49 4.79
C ILE A 680 -13.86 7.97 3.36
N HIS A 681 -12.63 7.72 2.91
CA HIS A 681 -12.37 7.21 1.56
C HIS A 681 -11.96 5.73 1.53
N CYS A 682 -11.55 5.17 2.66
CA CYS A 682 -11.18 3.76 2.78
C CYS A 682 -11.61 3.17 4.12
N GLY A 683 -11.99 1.90 4.10
CA GLY A 683 -12.48 1.15 5.25
C GLY A 683 -13.17 -0.10 4.76
N ARG A 684 -12.95 -1.26 5.37
CA ARG A 684 -13.67 -2.50 5.07
C ARG A 684 -13.90 -3.35 6.29
N ILE A 685 -15.03 -4.05 6.30
CA ILE A 685 -15.39 -5.06 7.30
C ILE A 685 -16.08 -6.25 6.63
N GLY A 686 -15.78 -7.48 7.07
CA GLY A 686 -16.46 -8.67 6.56
C GLY A 686 -15.83 -9.98 6.98
N LEU A 687 -16.02 -11.02 6.19
CA LEU A 687 -15.54 -12.38 6.44
C LEU A 687 -14.22 -12.66 5.73
N LEU A 688 -13.33 -13.36 6.42
CA LEU A 688 -12.08 -13.86 5.88
C LEU A 688 -11.78 -15.24 6.46
N ALA A 689 -11.41 -16.18 5.59
CA ALA A 689 -10.73 -17.40 5.95
C ALA A 689 -9.31 -17.37 5.36
N THR A 690 -8.28 -17.64 6.17
CA THR A 690 -6.88 -17.65 5.73
C THR A 690 -6.09 -18.75 6.41
N LYS A 691 -5.08 -19.30 5.75
CA LYS A 691 -4.09 -20.21 6.39
C LYS A 691 -2.82 -19.51 6.89
N ASP A 692 -2.76 -18.18 6.79
CA ASP A 692 -1.56 -17.39 7.10
C ASP A 692 -1.92 -16.17 7.94
N LEU A 693 -1.63 -16.25 9.24
CA LEU A 693 -1.87 -15.17 10.20
C LEU A 693 -0.84 -14.04 10.09
N LYS A 694 0.36 -14.31 9.54
CA LYS A 694 1.39 -13.27 9.33
C LYS A 694 1.03 -12.37 8.14
N SER A 695 0.37 -12.96 7.14
CA SER A 695 -0.12 -12.24 5.96
C SER A 695 -1.55 -12.65 5.67
N ILE A 696 -2.50 -12.16 6.48
CA ILE A 696 -3.93 -12.46 6.33
C ILE A 696 -4.49 -12.05 4.96
N TRP A 697 -3.82 -11.11 4.29
CA TRP A 697 -4.16 -10.63 2.95
C TRP A 697 -3.51 -11.43 1.82
N ASN A 698 -2.76 -12.49 2.14
CA ASN A 698 -2.14 -13.30 1.12
C ASN A 698 -3.22 -14.01 0.29
N GLN A 699 -3.41 -13.48 -0.91
CA GLN A 699 -4.45 -13.86 -1.87
C GLN A 699 -4.38 -15.34 -2.26
N GLN A 700 -3.19 -15.95 -2.18
CA GLN A 700 -2.97 -17.36 -2.50
C GLN A 700 -3.49 -18.31 -1.42
N LYS A 701 -3.80 -17.77 -0.23
CA LYS A 701 -3.99 -18.50 1.01
C LYS A 701 -5.28 -18.13 1.73
N ALA A 702 -6.07 -17.22 1.14
CA ALA A 702 -7.23 -16.63 1.75
C ALA A 702 -8.42 -16.54 0.80
N PHE A 703 -9.62 -16.59 1.38
CA PHE A 703 -10.90 -16.43 0.71
C PHE A 703 -11.86 -15.66 1.63
N GLY A 704 -12.70 -14.79 1.08
CA GLY A 704 -13.45 -13.85 1.91
C GLY A 704 -14.29 -12.86 1.11
N LEU A 705 -15.18 -12.19 1.84
CA LEU A 705 -16.18 -11.26 1.34
C LEU A 705 -16.36 -10.16 2.37
N TRP A 706 -16.22 -8.89 1.96
CA TRP A 706 -16.33 -7.74 2.84
C TRP A 706 -16.97 -6.56 2.16
N ASP A 707 -17.58 -5.70 2.95
CA ASP A 707 -18.10 -4.43 2.51
C ASP A 707 -17.10 -3.31 2.74
N THR A 708 -17.19 -2.26 1.94
CA THR A 708 -16.29 -1.13 1.97
C THR A 708 -17.04 0.18 2.20
N ALA A 709 -16.40 1.14 2.86
CA ALA A 709 -17.02 2.43 3.16
C ALA A 709 -17.51 3.20 1.92
N HIS A 710 -16.84 3.01 0.78
CA HIS A 710 -17.10 3.77 -0.45
C HIS A 710 -17.59 2.90 -1.61
N ASN A 711 -16.90 1.79 -1.86
CA ASN A 711 -17.02 1.07 -3.13
C ASN A 711 -18.13 -0.01 -3.07
N GLY A 712 -18.70 -0.31 -1.90
CA GLY A 712 -19.61 -1.43 -1.67
C GLY A 712 -18.88 -2.76 -1.45
N MET A 713 -19.62 -3.87 -1.58
CA MET A 713 -19.19 -5.23 -1.25
C MET A 713 -18.17 -5.78 -2.25
N ARG A 714 -17.13 -6.49 -1.76
CA ARG A 714 -15.94 -6.97 -2.49
C ARG A 714 -15.41 -8.30 -1.92
N GLY A 715 -14.68 -9.07 -2.73
CA GLY A 715 -14.05 -10.32 -2.31
C GLY A 715 -12.55 -10.19 -2.04
N VAL A 716 -11.90 -11.29 -1.64
CA VAL A 716 -10.43 -11.39 -1.56
C VAL A 716 -9.80 -11.09 -2.92
N ALA A 717 -8.72 -10.31 -2.88
CA ALA A 717 -8.18 -9.52 -3.99
C ALA A 717 -7.49 -10.33 -5.10
N ASP A 718 -8.23 -11.20 -5.79
CA ASP A 718 -7.87 -11.74 -7.11
C ASP A 718 -8.76 -11.21 -8.25
N ASP A 719 -9.69 -10.30 -7.93
CA ASP A 719 -10.30 -9.36 -8.87
C ASP A 719 -9.42 -8.12 -9.07
N ARG A 720 -8.09 -8.29 -9.16
CA ARG A 720 -7.18 -7.16 -9.34
C ARG A 720 -7.56 -6.41 -10.59
N ASP A 721 -7.51 -5.09 -10.51
CA ASP A 721 -7.51 -4.26 -11.71
C ASP A 721 -6.18 -4.28 -12.48
N LEU A 722 -5.15 -4.93 -11.92
CA LEU A 722 -3.77 -4.94 -12.40
C LEU A 722 -3.24 -3.57 -12.85
N GLU A 723 -3.83 -2.52 -12.29
CA GLU A 723 -3.32 -1.16 -12.23
C GLU A 723 -3.12 -0.88 -10.74
N THR A 724 -2.31 0.11 -10.41
CA THR A 724 -1.69 0.33 -9.09
C THR A 724 -2.63 0.52 -7.89
N SER A 725 -3.96 0.37 -8.05
CA SER A 725 -4.99 0.79 -7.09
C SER A 725 -5.25 -0.22 -5.94
N ARG A 726 -4.92 -1.51 -6.12
CA ARG A 726 -5.19 -2.60 -5.14
C ARG A 726 -6.66 -2.65 -4.72
N GLN A 727 -7.58 -2.50 -5.66
CA GLN A 727 -9.02 -2.63 -5.44
C GLN A 727 -9.58 -3.81 -6.25
N SER A 728 -10.54 -4.54 -5.69
CA SER A 728 -11.37 -5.46 -6.48
C SER A 728 -12.28 -4.60 -7.36
N ARG A 729 -12.21 -4.77 -8.69
CA ARG A 729 -13.01 -3.96 -9.62
C ARG A 729 -14.48 -4.34 -9.65
N PHE A 730 -14.84 -5.52 -9.17
CA PHE A 730 -16.20 -5.99 -9.25
C PHE A 730 -16.93 -5.78 -7.92
N ALA A 731 -17.94 -4.92 -7.96
CA ALA A 731 -18.86 -4.72 -6.86
C ALA A 731 -19.88 -5.85 -6.78
N TYR A 732 -20.20 -6.29 -5.56
CA TYR A 732 -21.43 -7.02 -5.30
C TYR A 732 -22.48 -6.06 -4.77
N ASP A 733 -23.73 -6.52 -4.82
CA ASP A 733 -24.85 -5.80 -4.22
C ASP A 733 -24.63 -5.65 -2.71
N HIS A 734 -24.33 -4.42 -2.28
CA HIS A 734 -24.08 -4.07 -0.88
C HIS A 734 -25.37 -3.74 -0.13
N GLN A 735 -26.53 -3.73 -0.80
CA GLN A 735 -27.84 -3.64 -0.14
C GLN A 735 -28.23 -4.98 0.51
N LYS A 736 -27.44 -6.04 0.27
CA LYS A 736 -27.57 -7.37 0.86
C LYS A 736 -26.61 -7.52 2.04
N PRO A 737 -27.05 -7.30 3.30
CA PRO A 737 -26.17 -7.26 4.45
C PRO A 737 -25.69 -8.66 4.89
N TRP A 738 -26.37 -9.72 4.47
CA TRP A 738 -25.99 -11.09 4.81
C TRP A 738 -24.91 -11.60 3.87
N VAL A 739 -23.83 -12.09 4.46
CA VAL A 739 -22.66 -12.62 3.77
C VAL A 739 -22.35 -14.03 4.26
N ARG A 740 -21.92 -14.87 3.33
CA ARG A 740 -21.55 -16.26 3.63
C ARG A 740 -20.35 -16.69 2.79
N ILE A 741 -19.45 -17.47 3.40
CA ILE A 741 -18.42 -18.23 2.69
C ILE A 741 -18.52 -19.71 3.04
N THR A 742 -18.22 -20.59 2.08
CA THR A 742 -18.22 -22.05 2.27
C THR A 742 -16.94 -22.66 1.73
N LYS A 743 -16.45 -23.71 2.38
CA LYS A 743 -15.41 -24.61 1.89
C LYS A 743 -15.95 -26.03 1.82
N LYS A 744 -15.84 -26.66 0.65
CA LYS A 744 -16.08 -28.11 0.43
C LYS A 744 -14.88 -28.70 -0.30
N ALA A 745 -14.08 -29.52 0.39
CA ALA A 745 -12.75 -29.92 -0.07
C ALA A 745 -11.95 -28.68 -0.52
N ASN A 746 -11.52 -28.64 -1.80
CA ASN A 746 -10.78 -27.52 -2.38
C ASN A 746 -11.64 -26.38 -2.92
N LEU A 747 -12.96 -26.53 -2.91
CA LEU A 747 -13.91 -25.60 -3.52
C LEU A 747 -14.39 -24.56 -2.49
N TRP A 748 -14.17 -23.29 -2.82
CA TRP A 748 -14.55 -22.13 -2.01
C TRP A 748 -15.60 -21.30 -2.73
N ARG A 749 -16.66 -20.91 -2.01
CA ARG A 749 -17.74 -20.08 -2.56
C ARG A 749 -18.13 -18.97 -1.61
N ALA A 750 -18.57 -17.86 -2.18
CA ALA A 750 -19.14 -16.74 -1.42
C ALA A 750 -20.57 -16.45 -1.91
N TYR A 751 -21.43 -16.04 -0.99
CA TYR A 751 -22.82 -15.75 -1.23
C TYR A 751 -23.26 -14.47 -0.52
N THR A 752 -24.24 -13.79 -1.10
CA THR A 752 -24.92 -12.64 -0.48
C THR A 752 -26.42 -12.88 -0.40
N SER A 753 -27.09 -12.33 0.62
CA SER A 753 -28.54 -12.43 0.80
C SER A 753 -29.12 -11.13 1.38
N ALA A 754 -30.36 -10.81 1.01
CA ALA A 754 -31.10 -9.69 1.59
C ALA A 754 -31.68 -10.06 2.98
N ASP A 755 -32.10 -11.32 3.16
CA ASP A 755 -32.90 -11.80 4.29
C ASP A 755 -32.23 -12.93 5.10
N GLY A 756 -31.07 -13.40 4.67
CA GLY A 756 -30.35 -14.53 5.28
C GLY A 756 -30.90 -15.90 4.88
N LYS A 757 -31.97 -15.95 4.07
CA LYS A 757 -32.67 -17.18 3.65
C LYS A 757 -32.44 -17.47 2.17
N SER A 758 -32.66 -16.47 1.31
CA SER A 758 -32.45 -16.58 -0.14
C SER A 758 -31.06 -16.09 -0.51
N TRP A 759 -30.19 -17.03 -0.89
CA TRP A 759 -28.79 -16.75 -1.20
C TRP A 759 -28.57 -16.57 -2.70
N LYS A 760 -27.51 -15.86 -3.08
CA LYS A 760 -27.02 -15.80 -4.46
C LYS A 760 -25.51 -16.02 -4.44
N LYS A 761 -25.00 -16.95 -5.24
CA LYS A 761 -23.55 -17.15 -5.41
C LYS A 761 -22.96 -15.91 -6.08
N VAL A 762 -21.87 -15.41 -5.52
CA VAL A 762 -21.19 -14.22 -6.04
C VAL A 762 -19.71 -14.46 -6.36
N ALA A 763 -19.08 -15.47 -5.75
CA ALA A 763 -17.70 -15.83 -6.05
C ALA A 763 -17.46 -17.33 -5.92
N GLU A 764 -16.52 -17.84 -6.71
CA GLU A 764 -16.00 -19.20 -6.58
C GLU A 764 -14.49 -19.24 -6.84
N LYS A 765 -13.78 -20.03 -6.03
CA LYS A 765 -12.33 -20.27 -6.12
C LYS A 765 -12.04 -21.73 -5.80
N ILE A 766 -11.09 -22.33 -6.49
CA ILE A 766 -10.60 -23.67 -6.19
C ILE A 766 -9.14 -23.55 -5.77
N LEU A 767 -8.80 -24.06 -4.58
CA LEU A 767 -7.41 -24.15 -4.15
C LEU A 767 -6.77 -25.41 -4.74
N VAL A 768 -5.56 -25.27 -5.26
CA VAL A 768 -4.81 -26.40 -5.84
C VAL A 768 -4.27 -27.33 -4.73
N HIS A 769 -4.08 -26.77 -3.54
CA HIS A 769 -3.60 -27.49 -2.36
C HIS A 769 -4.61 -27.36 -1.23
N ASP A 770 -5.04 -28.49 -0.67
CA ASP A 770 -5.86 -28.49 0.54
C ASP A 770 -4.99 -28.18 1.76
N HIS A 771 -5.62 -27.59 2.77
CA HIS A 771 -5.00 -27.34 4.07
C HIS A 771 -5.90 -27.90 5.17
N GLU A 772 -5.30 -28.60 6.14
CA GLU A 772 -6.03 -29.24 7.24
C GLU A 772 -6.83 -28.23 8.07
N ALA A 773 -6.26 -27.04 8.28
CA ALA A 773 -6.83 -25.99 9.09
C ALA A 773 -6.76 -24.61 8.41
N PHE A 774 -7.77 -23.80 8.67
CA PHE A 774 -7.86 -22.39 8.31
C PHE A 774 -8.25 -21.57 9.54
N TYR A 775 -7.97 -20.28 9.50
CA TYR A 775 -8.45 -19.30 10.47
C TYR A 775 -9.59 -18.53 9.82
N ALA A 776 -10.83 -18.73 10.28
CA ALA A 776 -12.03 -18.09 9.79
C ALA A 776 -12.52 -17.03 10.79
N GLY A 777 -12.77 -15.81 10.31
CA GLY A 777 -13.04 -14.69 11.19
C GLY A 777 -13.52 -13.41 10.54
N ILE A 778 -13.77 -12.42 11.39
CA ILE A 778 -14.12 -11.07 11.00
C ILE A 778 -12.86 -10.26 10.75
N VAL A 779 -12.75 -9.70 9.54
CA VAL A 779 -11.67 -8.81 9.16
C VAL A 779 -12.16 -7.37 9.15
N PHE A 780 -11.34 -6.46 9.68
CA PHE A 780 -11.54 -5.01 9.63
C PHE A 780 -10.25 -4.34 9.18
N THR A 781 -10.35 -3.31 8.33
CA THR A 781 -9.16 -2.50 8.02
C THR A 781 -9.44 -1.15 7.39
N THR A 782 -8.54 -0.21 7.66
CA THR A 782 -8.38 1.07 6.96
C THR A 782 -6.98 1.15 6.34
N LYS A 783 -6.82 1.85 5.20
CA LYS A 783 -5.51 2.04 4.54
C LYS A 783 -4.78 3.29 5.02
N THR A 784 -5.53 4.34 5.31
CA THR A 784 -5.04 5.65 5.73
C THR A 784 -6.14 6.33 6.54
N PRO A 785 -5.81 7.10 7.60
CA PRO A 785 -6.80 7.94 8.27
C PRO A 785 -7.53 8.82 7.25
N ALA A 786 -8.82 9.09 7.47
CA ALA A 786 -9.50 10.15 6.72
C ALA A 786 -8.73 11.46 6.92
N LYS A 787 -8.64 12.34 5.91
CA LYS A 787 -7.79 13.54 6.02
C LYS A 787 -8.30 14.53 7.07
N ASN A 788 -9.58 14.44 7.44
CA ASN A 788 -10.30 15.14 8.50
C ASN A 788 -10.29 14.37 9.82
N LYS A 789 -9.44 13.35 9.93
CA LYS A 789 -9.25 12.56 11.16
C LYS A 789 -10.53 11.81 11.58
N THR A 790 -11.44 11.54 10.64
CA THR A 790 -12.63 10.71 10.93
C THR A 790 -12.23 9.24 11.05
N LEU A 791 -12.59 8.62 12.17
CA LEU A 791 -12.39 7.20 12.40
C LEU A 791 -13.38 6.37 11.57
N PHE A 792 -12.91 5.26 11.02
CA PHE A 792 -13.80 4.27 10.42
C PHE A 792 -14.33 3.33 11.52
N SER A 793 -15.61 2.97 11.42
CA SER A 793 -16.28 2.05 12.33
C SER A 793 -17.11 1.05 11.54
N GLY A 794 -17.20 -0.19 12.03
CA GLY A 794 -18.07 -1.21 11.48
C GLY A 794 -18.40 -2.31 12.50
N LYS A 795 -19.52 -2.98 12.29
CA LYS A 795 -20.00 -4.09 13.11
C LYS A 795 -20.54 -5.25 12.27
N MET A 796 -20.11 -6.44 12.63
CA MET A 796 -20.71 -7.72 12.20
C MET A 796 -21.54 -8.31 13.34
N ALA A 797 -22.69 -8.88 13.01
CA ALA A 797 -23.59 -9.56 13.94
C ALA A 797 -24.06 -10.89 13.34
N ASP A 798 -24.81 -11.67 14.12
CA ASP A 798 -25.41 -12.95 13.70
C ASP A 798 -24.35 -13.94 13.16
N ILE A 799 -23.17 -13.94 13.80
CA ILE A 799 -21.99 -14.67 13.33
C ILE A 799 -22.11 -16.17 13.66
N SER A 800 -21.97 -17.04 12.66
CA SER A 800 -22.01 -18.50 12.83
C SER A 800 -21.02 -19.24 11.94
N ILE A 801 -20.34 -20.24 12.50
CA ILE A 801 -19.44 -21.17 11.79
C ILE A 801 -19.94 -22.60 12.05
N SER A 802 -20.29 -23.34 10.99
CA SER A 802 -20.77 -24.72 11.08
C SER A 802 -19.98 -25.67 10.19
N LYS A 803 -19.85 -26.94 10.58
CA LYS A 803 -19.25 -28.00 9.74
C LYS A 803 -20.14 -28.42 8.56
N ASN A 804 -21.44 -28.17 8.66
CA ASN A 804 -22.37 -28.44 7.56
C ASN A 804 -22.09 -27.47 6.41
N VAL A 805 -21.80 -28.02 5.24
CA VAL A 805 -21.60 -27.23 4.02
C VAL A 805 -22.95 -26.85 3.45
N PHE A 806 -23.17 -25.55 3.28
CA PHE A 806 -24.33 -25.05 2.55
C PHE A 806 -24.25 -25.50 1.09
N GLU A 807 -25.19 -26.35 0.68
CA GLU A 807 -25.33 -26.82 -0.69
C GLU A 807 -26.36 -25.96 -1.41
N TRP A 808 -25.88 -25.19 -2.39
CA TRP A 808 -26.72 -24.48 -3.33
C TRP A 808 -27.18 -25.46 -4.41
N ALA A 809 -28.49 -25.53 -4.68
CA ALA A 809 -28.99 -26.28 -5.83
C ALA A 809 -28.45 -25.62 -7.11
N GLU A 810 -27.39 -26.21 -7.66
CA GLU A 810 -26.85 -25.79 -8.95
C GLU A 810 -27.91 -26.05 -10.00
N GLY A 811 -28.42 -24.98 -10.62
CA GLY A 811 -29.13 -25.12 -11.88
C GLY A 811 -28.11 -25.57 -12.91
N THR A 812 -27.92 -26.89 -13.04
CA THR A 812 -27.08 -27.43 -14.10
C THR A 812 -27.78 -27.10 -15.41
N SER A 813 -27.18 -26.19 -16.18
CA SER A 813 -27.44 -26.10 -17.61
C SER A 813 -26.88 -27.40 -18.22
N GLU A 814 -27.64 -28.49 -18.12
CA GLU A 814 -27.16 -29.84 -18.36
C GLU A 814 -27.01 -30.20 -19.85
N THR A 815 -27.26 -29.26 -20.77
CA THR A 815 -27.18 -29.57 -22.20
C THR A 815 -25.87 -29.06 -22.79
N SER A 816 -24.94 -29.99 -23.03
CA SER A 816 -23.97 -29.80 -24.11
C SER A 816 -24.76 -29.38 -25.35
N PRO A 817 -24.42 -28.27 -26.02
CA PRO A 817 -25.20 -27.79 -27.15
C PRO A 817 -25.29 -28.89 -28.23
N SER A 818 -26.48 -29.10 -28.78
CA SER A 818 -26.69 -30.11 -29.81
C SER A 818 -25.87 -29.76 -31.06
N VAL A 819 -24.98 -30.69 -31.46
CA VAL A 819 -24.13 -30.52 -32.65
C VAL A 819 -24.75 -31.26 -33.81
N SER A 820 -25.07 -30.53 -34.88
CA SER A 820 -25.61 -31.13 -36.10
C SER A 820 -24.49 -31.72 -36.95
N LYS A 821 -24.78 -32.79 -37.70
CA LYS A 821 -23.84 -33.31 -38.72
C LYS A 821 -23.54 -32.21 -39.74
N GLY A 822 -22.28 -32.06 -40.11
CA GLY A 822 -21.76 -31.03 -41.00
C GLY A 822 -21.36 -29.71 -40.30
N GLN A 823 -21.80 -29.48 -39.06
CA GLN A 823 -21.51 -28.24 -38.32
C GLN A 823 -20.01 -27.97 -38.21
N PHE A 824 -19.60 -26.71 -38.40
CA PHE A 824 -18.22 -26.28 -38.21
C PHE A 824 -17.91 -26.17 -36.71
N VAL A 825 -16.95 -26.96 -36.24
CA VAL A 825 -16.64 -27.12 -34.81
C VAL A 825 -15.25 -26.62 -34.43
N GLY A 826 -14.30 -26.55 -35.39
CA GLY A 826 -12.95 -26.04 -35.16
C GLY A 826 -12.36 -25.41 -36.41
N ALA A 827 -11.41 -24.48 -36.23
CA ALA A 827 -10.70 -23.84 -37.33
C ALA A 827 -9.21 -23.65 -37.04
N LEU A 828 -8.37 -23.77 -38.06
CA LEU A 828 -6.94 -23.46 -38.00
C LEU A 828 -6.51 -22.67 -39.23
N LYS A 829 -5.86 -21.53 -39.02
CA LYS A 829 -5.28 -20.68 -40.07
C LYS A 829 -3.84 -21.08 -40.32
N ASP A 830 -3.49 -21.38 -41.58
CA ASP A 830 -2.09 -21.55 -41.99
C ASP A 830 -1.32 -20.23 -41.79
N PRO A 831 -0.26 -20.18 -40.97
CA PRO A 831 0.52 -18.96 -40.77
C PRO A 831 1.39 -18.59 -41.98
N SER A 832 1.62 -19.54 -42.91
CA SER A 832 2.51 -19.39 -44.06
C SER A 832 1.80 -19.08 -45.38
N SER A 833 0.47 -19.22 -45.44
CA SER A 833 -0.32 -19.02 -46.65
C SER A 833 -1.66 -18.35 -46.35
N SER A 834 -2.54 -18.15 -47.34
CA SER A 834 -3.93 -17.78 -47.11
C SER A 834 -4.81 -18.95 -46.66
N ALA A 835 -4.30 -20.18 -46.59
CA ALA A 835 -5.15 -21.35 -46.35
C ALA A 835 -5.84 -21.36 -44.98
N LEU A 836 -7.08 -21.85 -44.95
CA LEU A 836 -7.90 -22.04 -43.75
C LEU A 836 -8.41 -23.48 -43.72
N TYR A 837 -8.25 -24.15 -42.58
CA TYR A 837 -8.73 -25.51 -42.34
C TYR A 837 -9.91 -25.47 -41.38
N LEU A 838 -10.95 -26.25 -41.66
CA LEU A 838 -12.10 -26.42 -40.78
C LEU A 838 -12.26 -27.88 -40.38
N ARG A 839 -12.55 -28.11 -39.11
CA ARG A 839 -13.03 -29.38 -38.59
C ARG A 839 -14.55 -29.34 -38.50
N THR A 840 -15.19 -30.39 -38.97
CA THR A 840 -16.65 -30.52 -39.01
C THR A 840 -17.11 -31.70 -38.16
N SER A 841 -18.31 -31.61 -37.61
CA SER A 841 -18.96 -32.77 -36.99
C SER A 841 -19.41 -33.75 -38.08
N GLY A 842 -18.79 -34.94 -38.16
CA GLY A 842 -19.25 -36.01 -39.05
C GLY A 842 -19.07 -35.82 -40.57
N ASN A 843 -18.35 -34.78 -41.02
CA ASN A 843 -18.02 -34.53 -42.44
C ASN A 843 -16.51 -34.36 -42.71
N GLY A 844 -15.64 -34.69 -41.75
CA GLY A 844 -14.18 -34.66 -41.89
C GLY A 844 -13.56 -33.26 -41.85
N LEU A 845 -12.37 -33.11 -42.46
CA LEU A 845 -11.64 -31.85 -42.55
C LEU A 845 -11.86 -31.17 -43.89
N LEU A 846 -12.04 -29.85 -43.87
CA LEU A 846 -12.16 -29.00 -45.04
C LEU A 846 -10.97 -28.05 -45.15
N LYS A 847 -10.56 -27.69 -46.38
CA LYS A 847 -9.50 -26.73 -46.65
C LYS A 847 -9.96 -25.70 -47.68
N SER A 848 -9.70 -24.43 -47.43
CA SER A 848 -9.85 -23.32 -48.39
C SER A 848 -8.47 -22.75 -48.69
N THR A 849 -8.07 -22.66 -49.96
CA THR A 849 -6.76 -22.08 -50.37
C THR A 849 -6.77 -20.56 -50.42
N LYS A 850 -7.95 -19.94 -50.62
CA LYS A 850 -8.13 -18.47 -50.66
C LYS A 850 -8.68 -17.89 -49.35
N GLY A 851 -8.48 -18.60 -48.23
CA GLY A 851 -8.67 -18.10 -46.87
C GLY A 851 -10.08 -17.73 -46.41
N SER A 852 -11.13 -18.06 -47.16
CA SER A 852 -12.52 -17.93 -46.69
C SER A 852 -13.55 -18.41 -47.70
N ARG A 853 -13.26 -18.43 -49.00
CA ARG A 853 -14.23 -18.78 -50.04
C ARG A 853 -13.89 -20.12 -50.69
N HIS A 854 -14.88 -21.00 -50.77
CA HIS A 854 -14.81 -22.37 -51.28
C HIS A 854 -13.93 -23.32 -50.46
N PHE A 855 -14.57 -24.37 -49.93
CA PHE A 855 -13.93 -25.39 -49.12
C PHE A 855 -13.92 -26.73 -49.85
N THR A 856 -12.76 -27.37 -49.91
CA THR A 856 -12.61 -28.73 -50.43
C THR A 856 -12.42 -29.67 -49.27
N LYS A 857 -13.17 -30.78 -49.26
CA LYS A 857 -12.98 -31.85 -48.30
C LYS A 857 -11.64 -32.52 -48.54
N LEU A 858 -10.82 -32.61 -47.49
CA LEU A 858 -9.56 -33.34 -47.54
C LEU A 858 -9.84 -34.85 -47.58
N ARG A 859 -8.86 -35.64 -48.03
CA ARG A 859 -8.96 -37.12 -48.08
C ARG A 859 -8.84 -37.74 -46.68
N THR A 860 -9.75 -37.36 -45.79
CA THR A 860 -9.82 -37.78 -44.39
C THR A 860 -11.11 -38.57 -44.14
N ARG A 861 -11.13 -39.34 -43.05
CA ARG A 861 -12.36 -39.96 -42.56
C ARG A 861 -13.34 -38.90 -42.03
N ASN A 862 -14.61 -39.26 -41.80
CA ASN A 862 -15.67 -38.30 -41.45
C ASN A 862 -15.64 -37.87 -39.97
N GLU A 863 -15.32 -38.80 -39.08
CA GLU A 863 -15.41 -38.66 -37.62
C GLU A 863 -14.10 -38.12 -37.01
N VAL A 864 -13.70 -36.91 -37.44
CA VAL A 864 -12.47 -36.25 -36.97
C VAL A 864 -12.71 -35.55 -35.63
N ARG A 865 -12.08 -36.07 -34.56
CA ARG A 865 -12.16 -35.51 -33.21
C ARG A 865 -11.24 -34.32 -33.02
N THR A 866 -10.05 -34.38 -33.60
CA THR A 866 -9.00 -33.39 -33.37
C THR A 866 -8.09 -33.21 -34.57
N PHE A 867 -7.51 -32.02 -34.70
CA PHE A 867 -6.63 -31.66 -35.79
C PHE A 867 -5.56 -30.67 -35.32
N ALA A 868 -4.31 -30.89 -35.73
CA ALA A 868 -3.18 -30.02 -35.41
C ALA A 868 -2.24 -29.85 -36.61
N MET A 869 -1.61 -28.67 -36.68
CA MET A 869 -0.65 -28.31 -37.71
C MET A 869 0.69 -27.98 -37.08
N SER A 870 1.78 -28.45 -37.67
CA SER A 870 3.12 -28.16 -37.16
C SER A 870 3.48 -26.68 -37.33
N PRO A 871 3.94 -25.99 -36.28
CA PRO A 871 4.40 -24.61 -36.38
C PRO A 871 5.72 -24.46 -37.15
N ALA A 872 6.50 -25.54 -37.31
CA ALA A 872 7.72 -25.54 -38.13
C ALA A 872 7.45 -25.72 -39.63
N LYS A 873 6.40 -26.48 -39.97
CA LYS A 873 6.06 -26.81 -41.36
C LYS A 873 4.55 -26.99 -41.50
N SER A 874 3.88 -26.00 -42.09
CA SER A 874 2.41 -25.99 -42.27
C SER A 874 1.86 -27.15 -43.12
N SER A 875 2.70 -27.79 -43.94
CA SER A 875 2.33 -28.99 -44.69
C SER A 875 2.27 -30.27 -43.84
N LEU A 876 2.84 -30.25 -42.62
CA LEU A 876 2.78 -31.35 -41.67
C LEU A 876 1.54 -31.22 -40.77
N LEU A 877 0.60 -32.15 -40.94
CA LEU A 877 -0.66 -32.18 -40.21
C LEU A 877 -0.84 -33.51 -39.46
N LEU A 878 -1.53 -33.44 -38.34
CA LEU A 878 -1.99 -34.59 -37.57
C LEU A 878 -3.51 -34.51 -37.37
N ALA A 879 -4.20 -35.63 -37.49
CA ALA A 879 -5.65 -35.71 -37.29
C ALA A 879 -6.02 -36.99 -36.52
N GLY A 880 -6.75 -36.82 -35.41
CA GLY A 880 -7.27 -37.92 -34.60
C GLY A 880 -8.70 -38.27 -34.99
N PHE A 881 -8.96 -39.55 -35.21
CA PHE A 881 -10.21 -40.08 -35.72
C PHE A 881 -10.77 -41.19 -34.83
N GLY A 882 -12.09 -41.18 -34.60
CA GLY A 882 -12.79 -42.35 -34.05
C GLY A 882 -14.28 -42.16 -33.74
N LYS A 883 -14.99 -43.27 -33.52
CA LYS A 883 -16.45 -43.34 -33.26
C LYS A 883 -16.84 -43.50 -31.78
N GLY A 884 -15.90 -43.33 -30.84
CA GLY A 884 -16.22 -43.13 -29.42
C GLY A 884 -16.66 -44.34 -28.57
N GLY A 885 -16.71 -45.56 -29.12
CA GLY A 885 -17.09 -46.79 -28.41
C GLY A 885 -15.95 -47.82 -28.28
N LYS A 886 -16.04 -48.75 -27.30
CA LYS A 886 -15.12 -49.89 -27.17
C LYS A 886 -15.15 -50.74 -28.44
N GLY A 887 -14.02 -50.89 -29.11
CA GLY A 887 -13.90 -51.61 -30.39
C GLY A 887 -14.27 -50.80 -31.64
N GLY A 888 -14.59 -49.50 -31.51
CA GLY A 888 -14.77 -48.62 -32.66
C GLY A 888 -13.46 -48.35 -33.42
N GLU A 889 -13.57 -48.04 -34.71
CA GLU A 889 -12.40 -47.63 -35.50
C GLU A 889 -11.68 -46.45 -34.83
N ARG A 890 -10.35 -46.55 -34.71
CA ARG A 890 -9.47 -45.56 -34.10
C ARG A 890 -8.22 -45.39 -34.95
N ALA A 891 -7.88 -44.16 -35.27
CA ALA A 891 -6.70 -43.88 -36.07
C ALA A 891 -6.15 -42.48 -35.76
N LEU A 892 -4.84 -42.39 -35.59
CA LEU A 892 -4.10 -41.14 -35.68
C LEU A 892 -3.46 -41.08 -37.06
N LEU A 893 -3.80 -40.05 -37.82
CA LEU A 893 -3.34 -39.86 -39.20
C LEU A 893 -2.32 -38.72 -39.26
N ARG A 894 -1.31 -38.89 -40.12
CA ARG A 894 -0.27 -37.91 -40.40
C ARG A 894 -0.19 -37.58 -41.88
N SER A 895 -0.14 -36.31 -42.22
CA SER A 895 0.05 -35.81 -43.59
C SER A 895 1.30 -34.96 -43.67
N THR A 896 2.05 -35.02 -44.77
CA THR A 896 3.24 -34.17 -45.02
C THR A 896 3.07 -33.20 -46.18
N ASN A 897 1.91 -33.24 -46.86
CA ASN A 897 1.54 -32.45 -48.03
C ASN A 897 0.27 -31.61 -47.79
N GLY A 898 0.02 -31.19 -46.55
CA GLY A 898 -1.08 -30.28 -46.24
C GLY A 898 -2.46 -30.90 -46.43
N GLY A 899 -2.59 -32.21 -46.19
CA GLY A 899 -3.85 -32.94 -46.12
C GLY A 899 -4.30 -33.62 -47.42
N GLU A 900 -3.47 -33.61 -48.46
CA GLU A 900 -3.77 -34.26 -49.75
C GLU A 900 -3.72 -35.79 -49.64
N SER A 901 -2.77 -36.32 -48.86
CA SER A 901 -2.71 -37.73 -48.47
C SER A 901 -2.35 -37.89 -47.00
N TRP A 902 -2.76 -39.02 -46.43
CA TRP A 902 -2.65 -39.33 -45.00
C TRP A 902 -2.10 -40.74 -44.79
N LEU A 903 -1.17 -40.87 -43.85
CA LEU A 903 -0.63 -42.13 -43.35
C LEU A 903 -1.13 -42.36 -41.93
N GLU A 904 -1.63 -43.56 -41.64
CA GLU A 904 -1.93 -43.95 -40.28
C GLU A 904 -0.65 -44.22 -39.49
N VAL A 905 -0.48 -43.56 -38.35
CA VAL A 905 0.75 -43.61 -37.53
C VAL A 905 0.53 -44.24 -36.16
N SER A 906 -0.72 -44.41 -35.72
CA SER A 906 -1.06 -45.12 -34.48
C SER A 906 -2.54 -45.50 -34.43
N GLN A 907 -2.84 -46.63 -33.79
CA GLN A 907 -4.18 -47.05 -33.36
C GLN A 907 -4.30 -47.14 -31.84
N GLU A 908 -3.28 -46.71 -31.09
CA GLU A 908 -3.25 -46.88 -29.63
C GLU A 908 -4.19 -45.90 -28.92
N MET A 909 -4.40 -44.72 -29.51
CA MET A 909 -5.24 -43.64 -28.97
C MET A 909 -6.69 -43.77 -29.44
N ASP A 910 -7.63 -43.67 -28.51
CA ASP A 910 -9.06 -43.62 -28.83
C ASP A 910 -9.58 -42.18 -28.97
N PHE A 911 -10.32 -41.93 -30.04
CA PHE A 911 -10.92 -40.62 -30.32
C PHE A 911 -12.44 -40.77 -30.51
N ASP A 912 -13.16 -39.67 -30.30
CA ASP A 912 -14.62 -39.62 -30.43
C ASP A 912 -15.07 -38.40 -31.23
N GLY A 913 -15.00 -38.50 -32.55
CA GLY A 913 -15.43 -37.45 -33.47
C GLY A 913 -16.95 -37.31 -33.64
N CYS A 914 -17.74 -38.15 -32.95
CA CYS A 914 -19.21 -38.13 -33.00
C CYS A 914 -19.86 -37.76 -31.67
N GLY A 915 -19.12 -37.82 -30.56
CA GLY A 915 -19.63 -37.55 -29.21
C GLY A 915 -19.75 -36.07 -28.88
N SER A 916 -20.32 -35.80 -27.71
CA SER A 916 -20.57 -34.44 -27.19
C SER A 916 -19.30 -33.60 -27.01
N ALA A 917 -18.12 -34.22 -26.86
CA ALA A 917 -16.83 -33.54 -26.73
C ALA A 917 -16.26 -33.01 -28.06
N VAL A 918 -16.95 -33.17 -29.19
CA VAL A 918 -16.48 -32.71 -30.51
C VAL A 918 -16.24 -31.20 -30.57
N LEU A 919 -16.90 -30.41 -29.72
CA LEU A 919 -16.71 -28.96 -29.58
C LEU A 919 -15.48 -28.56 -28.75
N ALA A 920 -14.95 -29.49 -27.95
CA ALA A 920 -13.79 -29.25 -27.11
C ALA A 920 -12.47 -29.51 -27.87
N GLY A 921 -11.38 -28.99 -27.32
CA GLY A 921 -10.03 -29.25 -27.77
C GLY A 921 -9.46 -28.16 -28.67
N GLU A 922 -8.22 -28.31 -29.09
CA GLU A 922 -7.71 -29.59 -29.64
C GLU A 922 -7.04 -30.55 -28.62
N THR A 923 -7.04 -31.86 -28.90
CA THR A 923 -6.37 -32.88 -28.06
C THR A 923 -4.99 -33.29 -28.59
N ILE A 924 -4.55 -32.71 -29.71
CA ILE A 924 -3.18 -32.80 -30.22
C ILE A 924 -2.54 -31.41 -30.17
N SER A 925 -1.34 -31.33 -29.59
CA SER A 925 -0.58 -30.08 -29.54
C SER A 925 0.88 -30.34 -29.90
N PHE A 926 1.39 -29.62 -30.90
CA PHE A 926 2.82 -29.48 -31.13
C PHE A 926 3.43 -28.60 -30.05
N ASN A 927 4.64 -28.91 -29.59
CA ASN A 927 5.39 -28.00 -28.73
C ASN A 927 5.94 -26.84 -29.59
N PRO A 928 5.51 -25.58 -29.34
CA PRO A 928 5.92 -24.44 -30.16
C PRO A 928 7.43 -24.11 -30.04
N HIS A 929 8.10 -24.64 -29.01
CA HIS A 929 9.54 -24.48 -28.79
C HIS A 929 10.38 -25.65 -29.34
N ASN A 930 9.75 -26.80 -29.55
CA ASN A 930 10.37 -27.97 -30.18
C ASN A 930 9.31 -28.72 -31.00
N PRO A 931 9.10 -28.37 -32.28
CA PRO A 931 8.02 -28.95 -33.08
C PRO A 931 8.18 -30.44 -33.42
N GLN A 932 9.29 -31.07 -33.05
CA GLN A 932 9.41 -32.53 -33.09
C GLN A 932 8.71 -33.21 -31.91
N HIS A 933 8.56 -32.49 -30.80
CA HIS A 933 7.89 -32.94 -29.61
C HIS A 933 6.39 -32.62 -29.69
N VAL A 934 5.54 -33.65 -29.64
CA VAL A 934 4.09 -33.54 -29.83
C VAL A 934 3.37 -34.35 -28.76
N ALA A 935 2.26 -33.82 -28.25
CA ALA A 935 1.38 -34.52 -27.32
C ALA A 935 0.03 -34.81 -27.97
N ALA A 936 -0.54 -35.98 -27.70
CA ALA A 936 -1.86 -36.39 -28.14
C ALA A 936 -2.61 -37.10 -27.00
N GLY A 937 -3.84 -36.69 -26.73
CA GLY A 937 -4.71 -37.27 -25.70
C GLY A 937 -5.86 -38.07 -26.30
N GLY A 938 -6.04 -39.30 -25.81
CA GLY A 938 -7.20 -40.14 -26.08
C GLY A 938 -8.33 -39.94 -25.07
N LYS A 939 -9.54 -40.37 -25.44
CA LYS A 939 -10.76 -40.31 -24.60
C LYS A 939 -10.71 -41.24 -23.39
N SER A 940 -9.96 -42.33 -23.46
CA SER A 940 -9.81 -43.26 -22.32
C SER A 940 -8.44 -43.92 -22.27
N THR A 941 -7.66 -43.87 -23.35
CA THR A 941 -6.33 -44.49 -23.42
C THR A 941 -5.22 -43.65 -22.77
N GLY A 942 -5.51 -42.41 -22.40
CA GLY A 942 -4.55 -41.49 -21.78
C GLY A 942 -3.76 -40.66 -22.78
N LEU A 943 -2.64 -40.10 -22.33
CA LEU A 943 -1.78 -39.19 -23.09
C LEU A 943 -0.58 -39.93 -23.69
N TYR A 944 -0.21 -39.56 -24.91
CA TYR A 944 0.94 -40.06 -25.65
C TYR A 944 1.83 -38.91 -26.11
N LEU A 945 3.13 -39.16 -26.17
CA LEU A 945 4.14 -38.23 -26.66
C LEU A 945 4.85 -38.80 -27.89
N SER A 946 5.23 -37.91 -28.79
CA SER A 946 6.09 -38.19 -29.93
C SER A 946 7.27 -37.24 -29.90
N ASP A 947 8.49 -37.75 -30.14
CA ASP A 947 9.72 -36.96 -30.25
C ASP A 947 10.22 -36.85 -31.70
N ASP A 948 9.45 -37.35 -32.67
CA ASP A 948 9.83 -37.43 -34.09
C ASP A 948 8.79 -36.80 -35.04
N SER A 949 8.08 -35.78 -34.55
CA SER A 949 7.03 -35.05 -35.27
C SER A 949 5.82 -35.93 -35.63
N GLY A 950 5.41 -36.80 -34.72
CA GLY A 950 4.21 -37.63 -34.81
C GLY A 950 4.36 -38.89 -35.66
N LYS A 951 5.58 -39.38 -35.91
CA LYS A 951 5.79 -40.65 -36.65
C LYS A 951 5.64 -41.85 -35.71
N THR A 952 6.20 -41.76 -34.51
CA THR A 952 6.08 -42.78 -33.45
C THR A 952 5.58 -42.15 -32.16
N TRP A 953 4.89 -42.95 -31.35
CA TRP A 953 4.20 -42.49 -30.14
C TRP A 953 4.54 -43.38 -28.96
N LYS A 954 4.65 -42.78 -27.77
CA LYS A 954 4.90 -43.47 -26.50
C LYS A 954 3.88 -43.01 -25.48
N TYR A 955 3.30 -43.96 -24.74
CA TYR A 955 2.41 -43.66 -23.63
C TYR A 955 3.12 -42.81 -22.56
N ALA A 956 2.44 -41.80 -22.04
CA ALA A 956 2.97 -40.80 -21.12
C ALA A 956 2.13 -40.59 -19.85
N GLY A 957 1.07 -41.39 -19.64
CA GLY A 957 0.25 -41.36 -18.42
C GLY A 957 -1.23 -41.03 -18.66
N LEU A 958 -1.96 -40.80 -17.56
CA LEU A 958 -3.38 -40.40 -17.56
C LEU A 958 -4.36 -41.42 -18.16
N GLN A 959 -4.05 -42.71 -18.12
CA GLN A 959 -4.99 -43.77 -18.52
C GLN A 959 -6.32 -43.65 -17.77
N GLY A 960 -7.43 -43.81 -18.50
CA GLY A 960 -8.79 -43.69 -17.97
C GLY A 960 -9.33 -42.26 -17.89
N GLU A 961 -8.48 -41.24 -18.08
CA GLU A 961 -8.92 -39.84 -18.12
C GLU A 961 -9.54 -39.51 -19.48
N ASN A 962 -10.71 -38.84 -19.45
CA ASN A 962 -11.37 -38.33 -20.66
C ASN A 962 -10.75 -37.03 -21.12
N ILE A 963 -9.61 -37.11 -21.81
CA ILE A 963 -8.85 -35.94 -22.26
C ILE A 963 -9.63 -35.18 -23.33
N SER A 964 -9.99 -33.94 -23.01
CA SER A 964 -10.79 -33.06 -23.86
C SER A 964 -9.96 -31.97 -24.55
N VAL A 965 -8.84 -31.57 -23.93
CA VAL A 965 -7.90 -30.57 -24.47
C VAL A 965 -6.47 -30.83 -23.99
N VAL A 966 -5.50 -30.62 -24.89
CA VAL A 966 -4.06 -30.69 -24.60
C VAL A 966 -3.40 -29.46 -25.17
N SER A 967 -2.57 -28.76 -24.40
CA SER A 967 -1.92 -27.55 -24.89
C SER A 967 -0.53 -27.33 -24.29
N PHE A 968 0.47 -27.23 -25.16
CA PHE A 968 1.78 -26.72 -24.77
C PHE A 968 1.73 -25.20 -24.59
N SER A 969 2.47 -24.69 -23.61
CA SER A 969 2.59 -23.26 -23.40
C SER A 969 3.43 -22.62 -24.52
N PRO A 970 2.95 -21.55 -25.17
CA PRO A 970 3.72 -20.81 -26.16
C PRO A 970 4.78 -19.89 -25.54
N GLN A 971 4.83 -19.78 -24.22
CA GLN A 971 5.80 -18.95 -23.49
C GLN A 971 6.74 -19.76 -22.60
N ASN A 972 6.23 -20.83 -21.99
CA ASN A 972 7.00 -21.69 -21.10
C ASN A 972 7.28 -23.02 -21.79
N LYS A 973 8.52 -23.17 -22.29
CA LYS A 973 8.99 -24.36 -23.03
C LYS A 973 8.81 -25.71 -22.31
N ASN A 974 8.61 -25.69 -20.99
CA ASN A 974 8.48 -26.89 -20.18
C ASN A 974 7.03 -27.22 -19.79
N LEU A 975 6.09 -26.30 -20.01
CA LEU A 975 4.71 -26.43 -19.52
C LEU A 975 3.78 -27.06 -20.56
N LEU A 976 3.13 -28.15 -20.16
CA LEU A 976 2.03 -28.80 -20.88
C LEU A 976 0.82 -28.88 -19.95
N LEU A 977 -0.35 -28.46 -20.44
CA LEU A 977 -1.62 -28.55 -19.73
C LEU A 977 -2.53 -29.59 -20.40
N VAL A 978 -3.27 -30.33 -19.57
CA VAL A 978 -4.26 -31.31 -20.02
C VAL A 978 -5.56 -31.07 -19.25
N GLY A 979 -6.66 -30.87 -19.96
CA GLY A 979 -8.00 -30.77 -19.41
C GLY A 979 -8.81 -32.03 -19.70
N THR A 980 -9.69 -32.41 -18.78
CA THR A 980 -10.55 -33.60 -18.91
C THR A 980 -12.03 -33.26 -18.72
N SER A 981 -12.90 -34.08 -19.29
CA SER A 981 -14.35 -33.96 -19.13
C SER A 981 -14.90 -35.02 -18.18
N GLY A 982 -15.52 -34.57 -17.09
CA GLY A 982 -16.25 -35.40 -16.15
C GLY A 982 -17.64 -35.79 -16.64
N ASN A 983 -18.32 -36.66 -15.87
CA ASN A 983 -19.68 -37.14 -16.14
C ASN A 983 -20.58 -37.11 -14.89
N GLY A 984 -20.27 -36.23 -13.93
CA GLY A 984 -20.96 -36.11 -12.64
C GLY A 984 -20.45 -37.11 -11.59
N ALA A 985 -20.32 -38.39 -11.94
CA ALA A 985 -19.74 -39.41 -11.06
C ALA A 985 -18.21 -39.31 -10.98
N VAL A 986 -17.56 -39.03 -12.12
CA VAL A 986 -16.13 -38.75 -12.23
C VAL A 986 -15.94 -37.26 -12.45
N PRO A 987 -15.12 -36.58 -11.62
CA PRO A 987 -14.89 -35.15 -11.78
C PRO A 987 -14.06 -34.84 -13.04
N GLY A 988 -14.36 -33.71 -13.68
CA GLY A 988 -13.44 -33.12 -14.65
C GLY A 988 -12.21 -32.56 -13.95
N LYS A 989 -11.05 -32.66 -14.61
CA LYS A 989 -9.74 -32.39 -14.00
C LYS A 989 -8.87 -31.52 -14.91
N VAL A 990 -7.96 -30.80 -14.27
CA VAL A 990 -6.86 -30.10 -14.93
C VAL A 990 -5.55 -30.70 -14.42
N TYR A 991 -4.70 -31.16 -15.35
CA TYR A 991 -3.35 -31.63 -15.08
C TYR A 991 -2.32 -30.69 -15.69
N ALA A 992 -1.18 -30.58 -15.04
CA ALA A 992 -0.02 -29.86 -15.56
C ALA A 992 1.24 -30.71 -15.51
N SER A 993 2.07 -30.56 -16.53
CA SER A 993 3.44 -31.06 -16.56
C SER A 993 4.40 -29.90 -16.71
N THR A 994 5.43 -29.86 -15.86
CA THR A 994 6.52 -28.87 -15.91
C THR A 994 7.81 -29.46 -16.50
N ASN A 995 7.72 -30.62 -17.14
CA ASN A 995 8.83 -31.33 -17.77
C ASN A 995 8.44 -31.89 -19.15
N GLN A 996 7.65 -31.12 -19.91
CA GLN A 996 7.26 -31.45 -21.29
C GLN A 996 6.49 -32.77 -21.38
N GLY A 997 5.52 -32.97 -20.50
CA GLY A 997 4.62 -34.13 -20.53
C GLY A 997 5.20 -35.43 -19.97
N LYS A 998 6.44 -35.43 -19.46
CA LYS A 998 7.03 -36.66 -18.89
C LYS A 998 6.35 -37.10 -17.59
N ASN A 999 5.95 -36.15 -16.74
CA ASN A 999 5.18 -36.39 -15.52
C ASN A 999 4.05 -35.36 -15.37
N PHE A 1000 2.96 -35.75 -14.72
CA PHE A 1000 1.79 -34.90 -14.49
C PHE A 1000 1.47 -34.75 -13.01
N LYS A 1001 1.01 -33.54 -12.65
CA LYS A 1001 0.43 -33.21 -11.35
C LYS A 1001 -1.04 -32.83 -11.57
N LEU A 1002 -1.93 -33.41 -10.77
CA LEU A 1002 -3.32 -32.93 -10.68
C LEU A 1002 -3.32 -31.52 -10.07
N ILE A 1003 -3.93 -30.58 -10.78
CA ILE A 1003 -4.04 -29.17 -10.37
C ILE A 1003 -5.39 -28.90 -9.72
N ALA A 1004 -6.48 -29.32 -10.35
CA ALA A 1004 -7.82 -29.11 -9.83
C ALA A 1004 -8.78 -30.18 -10.34
N ALA A 1005 -9.84 -30.44 -9.58
CA ALA A 1005 -10.93 -31.34 -9.93
C ALA A 1005 -12.27 -30.77 -9.43
N LYS A 1006 -13.33 -30.91 -10.23
CA LYS A 1006 -14.71 -30.52 -9.86
C LYS A 1006 -15.70 -31.51 -10.50
N SER A 1007 -16.71 -31.94 -9.75
CA SER A 1007 -17.62 -33.04 -10.14
C SER A 1007 -18.37 -32.79 -11.45
N ASP A 1008 -18.76 -31.53 -11.67
CA ASP A 1008 -19.56 -31.08 -12.81
C ASP A 1008 -18.70 -30.47 -13.93
N TRP A 1009 -17.36 -30.56 -13.88
CA TRP A 1009 -16.52 -29.95 -14.91
C TRP A 1009 -16.45 -30.76 -16.21
N ALA A 1010 -16.64 -30.06 -17.31
CA ALA A 1010 -16.10 -30.39 -18.62
C ALA A 1010 -15.15 -29.27 -19.05
N ILE A 1011 -13.85 -29.55 -19.14
CA ILE A 1011 -12.88 -28.56 -19.65
C ILE A 1011 -12.96 -28.56 -21.18
N HIS A 1012 -13.22 -27.41 -21.79
CA HIS A 1012 -13.40 -27.33 -23.25
C HIS A 1012 -12.15 -26.82 -23.97
N ASN A 1013 -11.56 -25.71 -23.51
CA ASN A 1013 -10.39 -25.10 -24.15
C ASN A 1013 -9.44 -24.42 -23.16
N ILE A 1014 -8.20 -24.19 -23.62
CA ILE A 1014 -7.14 -23.53 -22.86
C ILE A 1014 -6.58 -22.35 -23.66
N ALA A 1015 -6.37 -21.22 -22.98
CA ALA A 1015 -5.65 -20.09 -23.57
C ALA A 1015 -4.62 -19.49 -22.62
N TYR A 1016 -3.63 -18.83 -23.20
CA TYR A 1016 -2.52 -18.21 -22.50
C TYR A 1016 -2.50 -16.71 -22.74
N GLU A 1017 -2.20 -15.95 -21.70
CA GLU A 1017 -1.94 -14.51 -21.79
C GLU A 1017 -0.57 -14.18 -21.19
N THR A 1018 0.21 -13.43 -21.97
CA THR A 1018 1.50 -12.89 -21.54
C THR A 1018 1.38 -11.43 -21.15
N ILE A 1019 1.99 -11.06 -20.02
CA ILE A 1019 2.24 -9.66 -19.64
C ILE A 1019 3.72 -9.30 -19.79
N ALA A 1020 4.00 -8.00 -19.92
CA ALA A 1020 5.34 -7.47 -20.19
C ALA A 1020 6.42 -7.85 -19.15
N GLU A 1021 6.01 -8.34 -17.98
CA GLU A 1021 6.87 -8.63 -16.83
C GLU A 1021 7.30 -10.10 -16.71
N GLY A 1022 6.91 -10.96 -17.66
CA GLY A 1022 7.29 -12.38 -17.70
C GLY A 1022 6.33 -13.33 -16.98
N GLU A 1023 5.28 -12.81 -16.34
CA GLU A 1023 4.17 -13.60 -15.79
C GLU A 1023 3.21 -14.07 -16.90
N GLN A 1024 2.60 -15.24 -16.69
CA GLN A 1024 1.69 -15.88 -17.63
C GLN A 1024 0.35 -16.21 -16.96
N TYR A 1025 -0.75 -15.73 -17.52
CA TYR A 1025 -2.09 -16.14 -17.10
C TYR A 1025 -2.61 -17.28 -17.98
N LEU A 1026 -3.33 -18.19 -17.34
CA LEU A 1026 -3.89 -19.40 -17.93
C LEU A 1026 -5.40 -19.36 -17.77
N TYR A 1027 -6.12 -19.66 -18.84
CA TYR A 1027 -7.57 -19.62 -18.89
C TYR A 1027 -8.10 -20.96 -19.35
N PHE A 1028 -9.15 -21.43 -18.69
CA PHE A 1028 -9.84 -22.68 -18.95
C PHE A 1028 -11.30 -22.36 -19.19
N THR A 1029 -11.81 -22.63 -20.39
CA THR A 1029 -13.25 -22.57 -20.60
C THR A 1029 -13.88 -23.89 -20.18
N THR A 1030 -15.02 -23.82 -19.51
CA THR A 1030 -15.73 -24.99 -19.01
C THR A 1030 -17.22 -24.88 -19.27
N ASN A 1031 -17.96 -25.93 -18.97
CA ASN A 1031 -19.42 -25.91 -18.91
C ASN A 1031 -19.99 -25.07 -17.75
N THR A 1032 -19.17 -24.62 -16.81
CA THR A 1032 -19.56 -23.81 -15.64
C THR A 1032 -18.81 -22.47 -15.58
N GLY A 1033 -18.55 -21.87 -16.73
CA GLY A 1033 -17.86 -20.60 -16.85
C GLY A 1033 -16.39 -20.73 -17.25
N VAL A 1034 -15.68 -19.60 -17.21
CA VAL A 1034 -14.24 -19.54 -17.49
C VAL A 1034 -13.48 -19.52 -16.17
N TYR A 1035 -12.46 -20.35 -16.02
CA TYR A 1035 -11.56 -20.32 -14.86
C TYR A 1035 -10.20 -19.78 -15.26
N TYR A 1036 -9.51 -19.09 -14.35
CA TYR A 1036 -8.18 -18.55 -14.62
C TYR A 1036 -7.22 -18.59 -13.42
N CYS A 1037 -5.91 -18.57 -13.72
CA CYS A 1037 -4.85 -18.43 -12.72
C CYS A 1037 -3.58 -17.82 -13.33
N SER A 1038 -2.73 -17.17 -12.52
CA SER A 1038 -1.37 -16.77 -12.92
C SER A 1038 -0.32 -17.81 -12.56
N HIS A 1039 -0.63 -18.69 -11.60
CA HIS A 1039 0.29 -19.69 -11.06
C HIS A 1039 -0.48 -20.98 -10.79
N LEU A 1040 -0.20 -22.04 -11.58
CA LEU A 1040 -0.86 -23.35 -11.48
C LEU A 1040 -0.71 -24.05 -10.13
N ASN A 1041 0.16 -23.57 -9.26
CA ASN A 1041 0.49 -24.26 -8.02
C ASN A 1041 -0.37 -23.81 -6.84
N LEU A 1042 -1.35 -22.92 -7.03
CA LEU A 1042 -1.98 -22.22 -5.92
C LEU A 1042 -3.50 -22.25 -5.98
N TYR A 1043 -4.12 -21.75 -7.06
CA TYR A 1043 -5.57 -21.66 -7.16
C TYR A 1043 -6.08 -21.46 -8.58
N LEU A 1044 -7.38 -21.68 -8.79
CA LEU A 1044 -8.15 -21.29 -9.98
C LEU A 1044 -9.35 -20.43 -9.55
N HIS A 1045 -9.57 -19.28 -10.19
CA HIS A 1045 -10.75 -18.44 -9.97
C HIS A 1045 -11.80 -18.67 -11.05
N GLN A 1046 -13.06 -18.77 -10.66
CA GLN A 1046 -14.16 -18.65 -11.61
C GLN A 1046 -14.30 -17.18 -12.02
N TYR A 1047 -14.30 -16.94 -13.32
CA TYR A 1047 -14.53 -15.63 -13.90
C TYR A 1047 -16.01 -15.25 -13.80
N ARG A 1048 -16.32 -13.96 -13.59
CA ARG A 1048 -17.68 -13.50 -13.23
C ARG A 1048 -18.64 -13.27 -14.39
N ILE A 1049 -18.20 -13.42 -15.63
CA ILE A 1049 -19.07 -13.19 -16.79
C ILE A 1049 -19.81 -14.45 -17.14
N ALA A 1050 -21.14 -14.34 -17.18
CA ALA A 1050 -22.04 -15.47 -17.31
C ALA A 1050 -21.57 -16.64 -16.44
N PRO A 1051 -21.36 -16.41 -15.12
CA PRO A 1051 -20.84 -17.43 -14.24
C PRO A 1051 -21.91 -18.53 -14.21
N ASP A 1052 -21.47 -19.78 -14.40
CA ASP A 1052 -22.34 -20.95 -14.53
C ASP A 1052 -22.98 -21.16 -15.93
N GLU A 1053 -22.62 -20.38 -16.95
CA GLU A 1053 -22.88 -20.72 -18.36
C GLU A 1053 -21.74 -21.54 -18.98
N SER A 1054 -22.04 -22.29 -20.05
CA SER A 1054 -21.02 -23.03 -20.80
C SER A 1054 -20.23 -22.13 -21.76
N PHE A 1055 -18.91 -22.29 -21.77
CA PHE A 1055 -17.99 -21.61 -22.69
C PHE A 1055 -17.20 -22.65 -23.48
N ASN A 1056 -17.24 -22.57 -24.81
CA ASN A 1056 -16.41 -23.42 -25.67
C ASN A 1056 -15.26 -22.63 -26.28
N ALA A 1057 -15.55 -21.46 -26.86
CA ALA A 1057 -14.58 -20.73 -27.66
C ALA A 1057 -13.78 -19.72 -26.83
N ILE A 1058 -12.46 -19.78 -26.98
CA ILE A 1058 -11.50 -18.81 -26.44
C ILE A 1058 -10.33 -18.65 -27.40
N CYS A 1059 -9.83 -17.42 -27.55
CA CYS A 1059 -8.57 -17.17 -28.24
C CYS A 1059 -7.82 -16.00 -27.60
N SER A 1060 -6.51 -15.91 -27.86
CA SER A 1060 -5.68 -14.80 -27.39
C SER A 1060 -4.67 -14.33 -28.44
N TRP A 1061 -4.26 -13.06 -28.34
CA TRP A 1061 -3.23 -12.47 -29.21
C TRP A 1061 -2.48 -11.36 -28.50
N ARG A 1062 -1.29 -10.97 -28.99
CA ARG A 1062 -0.50 -9.89 -28.40
C ARG A 1062 -0.88 -8.53 -29.02
N SER A 1063 -1.28 -7.57 -28.18
CA SER A 1063 -1.55 -6.20 -28.62
C SER A 1063 -0.28 -5.35 -28.61
N SER A 1064 0.12 -4.82 -29.77
CA SER A 1064 1.23 -3.87 -29.88
C SER A 1064 0.94 -2.56 -29.14
N LYS A 1065 -0.32 -2.09 -29.14
CA LYS A 1065 -0.76 -0.87 -28.48
C LYS A 1065 -0.60 -0.92 -26.95
N TYR A 1066 -0.79 -2.09 -26.34
CA TYR A 1066 -0.83 -2.23 -24.88
C TYR A 1066 0.35 -3.01 -24.30
N GLY A 1067 1.24 -3.55 -25.13
CA GLY A 1067 2.39 -4.35 -24.68
C GLY A 1067 2.03 -5.68 -24.01
N ARG A 1068 0.75 -6.11 -24.03
CA ARG A 1068 0.21 -7.31 -23.37
C ARG A 1068 -0.79 -8.06 -24.25
N SER A 1069 -1.15 -9.29 -23.86
CA SER A 1069 -2.12 -10.09 -24.62
C SER A 1069 -3.56 -9.59 -24.42
N GLN A 1070 -4.46 -9.91 -25.34
CA GLN A 1070 -5.92 -9.78 -25.21
C GLN A 1070 -6.53 -11.17 -25.31
N ILE A 1071 -7.70 -11.35 -24.70
CA ILE A 1071 -8.45 -12.61 -24.71
C ILE A 1071 -9.88 -12.33 -25.17
N LEU A 1072 -10.40 -13.17 -26.05
CA LEU A 1072 -11.78 -13.15 -26.50
C LEU A 1072 -12.44 -14.48 -26.14
N VAL A 1073 -13.60 -14.43 -25.48
CA VAL A 1073 -14.41 -15.59 -25.10
C VAL A 1073 -15.87 -15.41 -25.50
N SER A 1074 -16.59 -16.50 -25.69
CA SER A 1074 -18.03 -16.50 -25.97
C SER A 1074 -18.78 -17.53 -25.12
N PRO A 1075 -19.89 -17.15 -24.45
CA PRO A 1075 -20.81 -18.11 -23.85
C PRO A 1075 -21.61 -18.83 -24.93
N GLN A 1076 -22.15 -20.00 -24.59
CA GLN A 1076 -22.97 -20.80 -25.49
C GLN A 1076 -24.44 -20.36 -25.52
N GLN A 1077 -25.06 -20.06 -24.37
CA GLN A 1077 -26.49 -19.76 -24.31
C GLN A 1077 -26.79 -18.30 -24.63
N THR A 1078 -26.02 -17.37 -24.07
CA THR A 1078 -26.14 -15.93 -24.33
C THR A 1078 -25.28 -15.48 -25.52
N SER A 1079 -25.31 -16.21 -26.63
CA SER A 1079 -24.43 -16.00 -27.82
C SER A 1079 -24.54 -14.63 -28.51
N GLU A 1080 -25.43 -13.75 -28.04
CA GLU A 1080 -25.49 -12.34 -28.45
C GLU A 1080 -24.34 -11.51 -27.85
N ASN A 1081 -23.68 -11.99 -26.80
CA ASN A 1081 -22.62 -11.27 -26.09
C ASN A 1081 -21.24 -11.88 -26.34
N LEU A 1082 -20.34 -11.09 -26.96
CA LEU A 1082 -18.93 -11.41 -27.09
C LEU A 1082 -18.13 -10.65 -26.04
N PHE A 1083 -17.34 -11.38 -25.25
CA PHE A 1083 -16.56 -10.77 -24.20
C PHE A 1083 -15.11 -10.64 -24.66
N LEU A 1084 -14.69 -9.40 -24.93
CA LEU A 1084 -13.31 -9.04 -25.20
C LEU A 1084 -12.68 -8.47 -23.94
N GLY A 1085 -11.50 -9.01 -23.59
CA GLY A 1085 -10.87 -8.66 -22.34
C GLY A 1085 -9.35 -8.62 -22.30
N ARG A 1086 -8.89 -8.03 -21.20
CA ARG A 1086 -7.55 -8.08 -20.61
C ARG A 1086 -7.69 -8.80 -19.26
N ILE A 1087 -6.57 -9.16 -18.63
CA ILE A 1087 -6.61 -9.58 -17.22
C ILE A 1087 -7.52 -8.66 -16.38
N GLY A 1088 -8.55 -9.24 -15.76
CA GLY A 1088 -9.48 -8.52 -14.88
C GLY A 1088 -10.54 -7.64 -15.58
N PHE A 1089 -10.48 -7.45 -16.90
CA PHE A 1089 -11.50 -6.76 -17.69
C PHE A 1089 -11.92 -7.66 -18.82
N TYR A 1090 -13.11 -8.25 -18.82
CA TYR A 1090 -13.80 -8.16 -20.10
C TYR A 1090 -14.67 -6.93 -19.99
N TRP A 1091 -14.57 -6.13 -21.03
CA TRP A 1091 -15.65 -5.23 -21.32
C TRP A 1091 -16.81 -6.17 -21.65
N ASN A 1092 -17.94 -6.06 -20.94
CA ASN A 1092 -19.17 -6.36 -21.63
C ASN A 1092 -19.20 -5.33 -22.74
N VAL A 1093 -18.68 -5.71 -23.89
CA VAL A 1093 -18.98 -4.93 -25.06
C VAL A 1093 -20.35 -5.45 -25.40
N ASP A 1094 -21.35 -4.78 -24.82
CA ASP A 1094 -22.69 -4.76 -25.40
C ASP A 1094 -22.46 -4.18 -26.79
N TRP A 1095 -22.10 -5.03 -27.75
CA TRP A 1095 -22.27 -4.73 -29.15
C TRP A 1095 -23.77 -4.81 -29.41
N ASN A 1096 -24.52 -3.90 -28.77
CA ASN A 1096 -25.92 -3.65 -29.01
C ASN A 1096 -26.03 -3.19 -30.46
N ARG A 1097 -26.18 -4.16 -31.36
CA ARG A 1097 -26.54 -3.93 -32.75
C ARG A 1097 -28.03 -4.12 -32.85
N LEU A 1098 -28.75 -3.05 -32.53
CA LEU A 1098 -30.05 -2.84 -33.14
C LEU A 1098 -29.83 -2.89 -34.67
N LYS A 1099 -30.53 -3.81 -35.36
CA LYS A 1099 -30.75 -3.88 -36.82
C LYS A 1099 -29.84 -4.74 -37.71
N GLN A 1100 -29.43 -5.96 -37.32
CA GLN A 1100 -28.98 -6.96 -38.31
C GLN A 1100 -29.84 -8.23 -38.25
N ASN A 1101 -30.26 -8.75 -39.41
CA ASN A 1101 -31.06 -9.98 -39.52
C ASN A 1101 -30.33 -11.16 -38.86
N SER A 1102 -31.09 -12.08 -38.25
CA SER A 1102 -30.60 -13.25 -37.50
C SER A 1102 -29.67 -14.18 -38.30
N GLU A 1103 -29.78 -14.22 -39.62
CA GLU A 1103 -28.93 -15.03 -40.52
C GLU A 1103 -27.50 -14.49 -40.67
N SER A 1104 -27.25 -13.23 -40.31
CA SER A 1104 -25.97 -12.53 -40.56
C SER A 1104 -25.03 -12.48 -39.35
N ARG A 1105 -25.38 -13.12 -38.22
CA ARG A 1105 -24.60 -13.15 -36.97
C ARG A 1105 -24.22 -14.57 -36.55
N PRO A 1106 -23.06 -14.79 -35.89
CA PRO A 1106 -22.72 -16.11 -35.37
C PRO A 1106 -23.63 -16.50 -34.21
N LEU A 1107 -24.25 -17.68 -34.29
CA LEU A 1107 -25.02 -18.29 -33.21
C LEU A 1107 -24.20 -19.42 -32.59
N GLN A 1108 -24.09 -19.46 -31.25
CA GLN A 1108 -23.33 -20.51 -30.53
C GLN A 1108 -21.91 -20.70 -31.12
N ILE A 1109 -21.00 -19.78 -30.80
CA ILE A 1109 -19.63 -19.84 -31.31
C ILE A 1109 -18.93 -21.09 -30.75
N ASN A 1110 -18.50 -21.97 -31.64
CA ASN A 1110 -17.87 -23.25 -31.33
C ASN A 1110 -16.35 -23.08 -31.13
N SER A 1111 -15.69 -22.31 -32.00
CA SER A 1111 -14.25 -22.07 -31.94
C SER A 1111 -13.89 -20.67 -32.45
N LEU A 1112 -12.80 -20.11 -31.90
CA LEU A 1112 -12.23 -18.83 -32.29
C LEU A 1112 -10.76 -19.02 -32.68
N THR A 1113 -10.39 -18.51 -33.86
CA THR A 1113 -9.04 -18.68 -34.41
C THR A 1113 -8.48 -17.35 -34.88
N VAL A 1114 -7.37 -16.94 -34.30
CA VAL A 1114 -6.67 -15.73 -34.71
C VAL A 1114 -5.88 -15.99 -36.00
N ALA A 1115 -6.03 -15.11 -37.00
CA ALA A 1115 -5.37 -15.27 -38.30
C ALA A 1115 -3.89 -14.85 -38.33
N GLY A 1116 -3.46 -13.99 -37.38
CA GLY A 1116 -2.10 -13.45 -37.32
C GLY A 1116 -1.75 -12.89 -35.94
N LYS A 1117 -0.48 -12.56 -35.68
CA LYS A 1117 0.03 -12.27 -34.32
C LYS A 1117 -0.62 -11.06 -33.62
N ASP A 1118 -1.25 -10.15 -34.37
CA ASP A 1118 -1.83 -8.88 -33.89
C ASP A 1118 -3.33 -8.95 -33.56
N GLY A 1119 -3.98 -10.09 -33.83
CA GLY A 1119 -5.41 -10.30 -33.57
C GLY A 1119 -6.35 -9.45 -34.40
N LYS A 1120 -5.91 -8.82 -35.49
CA LYS A 1120 -6.81 -8.00 -36.34
C LYS A 1120 -7.90 -8.85 -36.96
N ALA A 1121 -7.53 -10.02 -37.47
CA ALA A 1121 -8.46 -10.95 -38.09
C ALA A 1121 -8.70 -12.18 -37.19
N ILE A 1122 -9.97 -12.48 -36.90
CA ILE A 1122 -10.40 -13.59 -36.04
C ILE A 1122 -11.51 -14.35 -36.77
N TYR A 1123 -11.32 -15.65 -37.01
CA TYR A 1123 -12.35 -16.53 -37.52
C TYR A 1123 -13.17 -17.09 -36.37
N ALA A 1124 -14.48 -17.18 -36.55
CA ALA A 1124 -15.40 -17.83 -35.63
C ALA A 1124 -16.17 -18.92 -36.37
N THR A 1125 -16.04 -20.16 -35.93
CA THR A 1125 -16.99 -21.21 -36.32
C THR A 1125 -18.18 -21.15 -35.38
N ALA A 1126 -19.37 -21.25 -35.93
CA ALA A 1126 -20.62 -21.11 -35.20
C ALA A 1126 -21.62 -22.18 -35.68
N LYS A 1127 -22.71 -22.38 -34.93
CA LYS A 1127 -23.76 -23.33 -35.29
C LYS A 1127 -24.34 -23.07 -36.69
N ASN A 1128 -24.39 -21.81 -37.12
CA ASN A 1128 -24.98 -21.40 -38.38
C ASN A 1128 -23.98 -21.07 -39.50
N GLY A 1129 -22.67 -21.20 -39.27
CA GLY A 1129 -21.68 -20.98 -40.34
C GLY A 1129 -20.29 -20.56 -39.88
N LEU A 1130 -19.50 -20.09 -40.83
CA LEU A 1130 -18.17 -19.49 -40.61
C LEU A 1130 -18.25 -17.97 -40.73
N PHE A 1131 -17.61 -17.29 -39.79
CA PHE A 1131 -17.56 -15.84 -39.72
C PHE A 1131 -16.13 -15.33 -39.58
N ILE A 1132 -15.88 -14.09 -39.97
CA ILE A 1132 -14.61 -13.39 -39.75
C ILE A 1132 -14.85 -12.00 -39.16
N SER A 1133 -14.08 -11.68 -38.13
CA SER A 1133 -13.85 -10.32 -37.69
C SER A 1133 -12.56 -9.79 -38.30
N ARG A 1134 -12.55 -8.51 -38.66
CA ARG A 1134 -11.34 -7.77 -39.11
C ARG A 1134 -10.97 -6.60 -38.19
N ASP A 1135 -11.57 -6.57 -37.01
CA ASP A 1135 -11.52 -5.46 -36.09
C ASP A 1135 -11.32 -5.92 -34.64
N HIS A 1136 -10.62 -7.04 -34.43
CA HIS A 1136 -10.34 -7.63 -33.10
C HIS A 1136 -11.55 -8.24 -32.38
N GLY A 1137 -12.49 -8.82 -33.14
CA GLY A 1137 -13.70 -9.46 -32.62
C GLY A 1137 -14.85 -8.50 -32.34
N LYS A 1138 -14.75 -7.23 -32.76
CA LYS A 1138 -15.81 -6.22 -32.53
C LYS A 1138 -17.02 -6.43 -33.44
N SER A 1139 -16.77 -6.93 -34.65
CA SER A 1139 -17.81 -7.28 -35.59
C SER A 1139 -17.44 -8.52 -36.38
N PHE A 1140 -18.43 -9.34 -36.69
CA PHE A 1140 -18.27 -10.55 -37.49
C PHE A 1140 -19.06 -10.40 -38.78
N THR A 1141 -18.44 -10.80 -39.89
CA THR A 1141 -19.08 -10.92 -41.19
C THR A 1141 -19.18 -12.38 -41.55
N LEU A 1142 -20.36 -12.81 -41.96
CA LEU A 1142 -20.60 -14.15 -42.49
C LEU A 1142 -19.74 -14.40 -43.73
N ILE A 1143 -19.03 -15.52 -43.73
CA ILE A 1143 -18.24 -16.00 -44.86
C ILE A 1143 -18.99 -17.08 -45.62
N GLN A 1144 -19.52 -18.06 -44.88
CA GLN A 1144 -20.10 -19.29 -45.41
C GLN A 1144 -21.23 -19.73 -44.49
N LEU A 1145 -22.45 -19.83 -45.00
CA LEU A 1145 -23.57 -20.45 -44.29
C LEU A 1145 -23.36 -21.96 -44.19
N LEU A 1146 -23.89 -22.53 -43.11
CA LEU A 1146 -24.02 -23.97 -42.96
C LEU A 1146 -25.21 -24.47 -43.80
N ASN A 1147 -25.00 -24.65 -45.11
CA ASN A 1147 -25.92 -25.38 -46.00
C ASN A 1147 -25.29 -26.73 -46.37
#